data_AF-A0A1I7SH77-F1
#
_entry.id   AF-A0A1I7SH77-F1
#
_cell.length_a   1.000
_cell.length_b   1.000
_cell.length_c   1.000
_cell.angle_alpha   90.00
_cell.angle_beta   90.00
_cell.angle_gamma   90.00
#
_symmetry.space_group_name_H-M   'P 1'
#
loop_
_entity.id
_entity.type
_entity.pdbx_description
1 polymer ?
#
loop_
_entity_poly.entity_id
_entity_poly.type
_entity_poly.pdbx_seq_one_letter_code
_entity_poly.pdbx_strand_id
1 'polypeptide(L)'
;MEHVLPSYKFVDDTEELREVSPRKEGLVLCECTPSLKNMPDIKSDEQRFCFLKSLRGQSKKAIEDACPTLISLSTQNYDAPFKTAFEEFLLEFLSSSDSRLVRKTCLHLLRSIFYPLSEFESFFSLFSTLEESQYHVIEPILPKLNNLVELVKEKHLAWDYLKAVLKKMISHTNGWIRCFGFQSLTNVPVDVFRSDINFVVFDYYKSLNSYDPFWRLDETVGVVSYIGKLRNINKQCLSESFVKSLLSLFESRFSPSPLLFLSQTLPDVNDKYLTDDDMPLIRRVISEICCLQYPNLKNEVVFNFIKFLFAAFDWEGPSSGKGIISLFTFFPLPLRVNVCGLVVKYVNPRDLIALFDGKILHNGLLELLSCLPTSDFNEFMFSCDDINVKLMMAFRRHDFLEEDVVKQLFIERLFVAVEKVVNEEEYINLCLGPILSRLDVTTDIHEMLISNLEDNRSNISRRGLLLLLSHCKNSSLPRLCGLSSVEELAFFHLISLSTHLYNDDFNNEIKKNIDVFSTETEKAILFLEDCSRILKKVDSETKSLLLERCEVLAKETQKSSNFPIVCKYWIIIALSALQEVEKTSMNSLEKIMEIGLKNPQVAFMLSREVRSSRLPDCMANMMMRLAIYGDVVKKDDLVFHLANATAKRSDDLIYQ
;
A
#
# COMPACT_ATOMS: atom_id res chain seq x y z
N MET A 1 -13.22 54.93 -34.60
CA MET A 1 -13.56 55.91 -33.55
C MET A 1 -12.77 55.52 -32.31
N GLU A 2 -11.45 55.55 -32.37
CA GLU A 2 -10.54 56.73 -32.19
C GLU A 2 -10.51 57.21 -30.74
N HIS A 3 -9.51 56.75 -29.97
CA HIS A 3 -8.31 57.49 -29.49
C HIS A 3 -8.58 58.13 -28.11
N VAL A 4 -7.71 58.06 -27.10
CA VAL A 4 -6.35 58.62 -27.04
C VAL A 4 -5.57 57.98 -25.87
N LEU A 5 -4.32 57.56 -26.14
CA LEU A 5 -3.25 57.34 -25.15
C LEU A 5 -2.60 58.68 -24.77
N PRO A 6 -2.03 58.86 -23.56
CA PRO A 6 -0.93 59.77 -23.35
C PRO A 6 0.41 59.02 -23.40
N SER A 7 1.28 59.55 -24.24
CA SER A 7 2.69 59.29 -24.49
C SER A 7 3.58 59.29 -23.25
N TYR A 8 4.51 58.33 -23.16
CA TYR A 8 5.77 58.50 -22.44
C TYR A 8 6.91 58.76 -23.43
N LYS A 9 7.60 59.89 -23.23
CA LYS A 9 8.82 60.26 -23.95
C LYS A 9 9.98 59.42 -23.42
N PHE A 10 10.77 58.87 -24.35
CA PHE A 10 12.15 58.44 -24.10
C PHE A 10 13.08 59.65 -24.25
N VAL A 11 13.97 59.87 -23.27
CA VAL A 11 15.33 60.37 -23.52
C VAL A 11 16.31 59.65 -22.59
N ASP A 12 17.41 59.28 -23.22
CA ASP A 12 18.58 58.44 -22.90
C ASP A 12 19.41 58.71 -21.64
N ASP A 13 20.06 57.61 -21.24
CA ASP A 13 21.45 57.40 -20.80
C ASP A 13 22.03 58.18 -19.61
N THR A 14 22.44 57.45 -18.56
CA THR A 14 23.83 56.95 -18.39
C THR A 14 24.08 56.39 -16.98
N GLU A 15 24.81 55.26 -16.97
CA GLU A 15 25.78 54.79 -15.95
C GLU A 15 25.35 54.36 -14.52
N GLU A 16 25.63 53.07 -14.28
CA GLU A 16 26.14 52.42 -13.07
C GLU A 16 25.46 52.69 -11.71
N LEU A 17 24.93 51.61 -11.09
CA LEU A 17 25.42 51.08 -9.79
C LEU A 17 24.52 49.94 -9.25
N ARG A 18 25.13 48.74 -9.21
CA ARG A 18 25.08 47.68 -8.16
C ARG A 18 23.76 47.40 -7.40
N GLU A 19 23.33 46.14 -7.54
CA GLU A 19 22.60 45.26 -6.59
C GLU A 19 21.80 45.91 -5.44
N VAL A 20 20.47 45.99 -5.61
CA VAL A 20 19.52 45.94 -4.48
C VAL A 20 18.27 45.15 -4.89
N SER A 21 17.96 44.11 -4.11
CA SER A 21 16.79 43.25 -4.20
C SER A 21 15.46 44.05 -4.15
N PRO A 22 14.47 43.78 -5.02
CA PRO A 22 13.20 44.51 -4.99
C PRO A 22 12.28 43.98 -3.87
N ARG A 23 12.04 44.86 -2.90
CA ARG A 23 10.92 44.80 -1.96
C ARG A 23 9.61 44.67 -2.75
N LYS A 24 8.79 43.67 -2.43
CA LYS A 24 7.40 43.59 -2.85
C LYS A 24 6.63 44.76 -2.23
N GLU A 25 6.00 45.53 -3.09
CA GLU A 25 5.11 46.64 -2.76
C GLU A 25 3.98 46.18 -1.84
N GLY A 26 3.78 46.96 -0.78
CA GLY A 26 2.83 46.70 0.28
C GLY A 26 1.40 46.99 -0.14
N LEU A 27 0.52 46.04 0.19
CA LEU A 27 -0.83 46.39 0.63
C LEU A 27 -0.66 47.20 1.92
N VAL A 28 -1.04 48.48 1.85
CA VAL A 28 -1.17 49.36 3.01
C VAL A 28 -2.24 48.77 3.92
N LEU A 29 -1.83 47.90 4.85
CA LEU A 29 -2.59 47.61 6.06
C LEU A 29 -2.68 48.90 6.83
N CYS A 30 -3.90 49.36 7.08
CA CYS A 30 -4.17 50.50 7.94
C CYS A 30 -3.53 50.23 9.31
N GLU A 31 -2.39 50.86 9.59
CA GLU A 31 -1.73 50.89 10.90
C GLU A 31 -2.58 51.73 11.87
N CYS A 32 -3.72 51.20 12.26
CA CYS A 32 -4.59 51.72 13.31
C CYS A 32 -5.28 50.55 14.02
N THR A 33 -4.51 49.62 14.58
CA THR A 33 -5.03 48.76 15.67
C THR A 33 -4.78 49.50 16.98
N PRO A 34 -5.77 50.22 17.56
CA PRO A 34 -5.63 50.72 18.91
C PRO A 34 -5.39 49.54 19.86
N SER A 35 -4.59 49.74 20.91
CA SER A 35 -4.36 48.72 21.91
C SER A 35 -5.70 48.20 22.44
N LEU A 36 -5.94 46.89 22.36
CA LEU A 36 -7.17 46.22 22.82
C LEU A 36 -7.55 46.52 24.29
N LYS A 37 -6.63 47.09 25.07
CA LYS A 37 -6.87 47.57 26.44
C LYS A 37 -7.76 48.81 26.54
N ASN A 38 -7.89 49.61 25.48
CA ASN A 38 -8.64 50.88 25.47
C ASN A 38 -9.58 50.94 24.26
N MET A 39 -10.52 50.00 24.15
CA MET A 39 -11.50 50.09 23.07
C MET A 39 -12.60 51.12 23.37
N PRO A 40 -12.98 51.93 22.38
CA PRO A 40 -14.09 52.88 22.50
C PRO A 40 -15.41 52.12 22.74
N ASP A 41 -16.39 52.78 23.37
CA ASP A 41 -17.76 52.28 23.48
C ASP A 41 -18.24 51.80 22.10
N ILE A 42 -18.42 50.49 21.93
CA ILE A 42 -18.99 49.89 20.72
C ILE A 42 -20.50 50.15 20.78
N LYS A 43 -21.00 51.12 20.00
CA LYS A 43 -22.40 51.60 20.07
C LYS A 43 -23.28 51.16 18.90
N SER A 44 -22.69 50.79 17.77
CA SER A 44 -23.41 50.40 16.54
C SER A 44 -23.09 48.97 16.12
N ASP A 45 -24.03 48.29 15.44
CA ASP A 45 -23.81 46.92 14.94
C ASP A 45 -22.65 46.85 13.96
N GLU A 46 -22.44 47.86 13.11
CA GLU A 46 -21.28 47.95 12.20
C GLU A 46 -19.94 47.92 12.96
N GLN A 47 -19.84 48.65 14.07
CA GLN A 47 -18.66 48.62 14.94
C GLN A 47 -18.49 47.25 15.60
N ARG A 48 -19.59 46.60 16.00
CA ARG A 48 -19.56 45.24 16.57
C ARG A 48 -19.06 44.23 15.53
N PHE A 49 -19.57 44.29 14.30
CA PHE A 49 -19.11 43.45 13.18
C PHE A 49 -17.62 43.67 12.89
N CYS A 50 -17.18 44.93 12.80
CA CYS A 50 -15.76 45.25 12.60
C CYS A 50 -14.89 44.71 13.74
N PHE A 51 -15.38 44.77 14.98
CA PHE A 51 -14.68 44.22 16.13
C PHE A 51 -14.54 42.69 16.04
N LEU A 52 -15.63 41.95 15.80
CA LEU A 52 -15.56 40.49 15.65
C LEU A 52 -14.61 40.09 14.51
N LYS A 53 -14.67 40.80 13.38
CA LYS A 53 -13.76 40.60 12.26
C LYS A 53 -12.30 40.90 12.63
N SER A 54 -12.04 41.92 13.44
CA SER A 54 -10.69 42.29 13.86
C SER A 54 -10.02 41.24 14.76
N LEU A 55 -10.81 40.42 15.46
CA LEU A 55 -10.30 39.34 16.32
C LEU A 55 -9.88 38.10 15.52
N ARG A 56 -10.40 37.91 14.31
CA ARG A 56 -10.00 36.79 13.45
C ARG A 56 -8.54 36.96 13.01
N GLY A 57 -7.72 35.93 13.26
CA GLY A 57 -6.28 35.95 12.95
C GLY A 57 -5.41 36.69 13.98
N GLN A 58 -5.97 37.13 15.11
CA GLN A 58 -5.18 37.74 16.18
C GLN A 58 -4.43 36.70 17.02
N SER A 59 -3.40 37.16 17.74
CA SER A 59 -2.67 36.32 18.67
C SER A 59 -3.57 35.82 19.82
N LYS A 60 -3.25 34.65 20.38
CA LYS A 60 -3.94 34.06 21.54
C LYS A 60 -4.15 35.07 22.67
N LYS A 61 -3.11 35.84 23.01
CA LYS A 61 -3.15 36.85 24.09
C LYS A 61 -4.10 38.00 23.76
N ALA A 62 -4.11 38.46 22.52
CA ALA A 62 -5.03 39.53 22.07
C ALA A 62 -6.50 39.10 22.18
N ILE A 63 -6.80 37.83 21.87
CA ILE A 63 -8.16 37.28 22.00
C ILE A 63 -8.53 37.13 23.49
N GLU A 64 -7.61 36.67 24.33
CA GLU A 64 -7.81 36.60 25.79
C GLU A 64 -8.08 37.98 26.41
N ASP A 65 -7.31 39.00 26.00
CA ASP A 65 -7.50 40.39 26.42
C ASP A 65 -8.86 40.95 25.95
N ALA A 66 -9.43 40.41 24.87
CA ALA A 66 -10.73 40.80 24.33
C ALA A 66 -11.93 40.12 25.01
N CYS A 67 -11.73 39.06 25.80
CA CYS A 67 -12.81 38.32 26.48
C CYS A 67 -13.76 39.20 27.31
N PRO A 68 -13.28 40.17 28.13
CA PRO A 68 -14.16 41.07 28.88
C PRO A 68 -15.08 41.89 27.96
N THR A 69 -14.55 42.33 26.81
CA THR A 69 -15.33 43.08 25.82
C THR A 69 -16.39 42.19 25.17
N LEU A 70 -16.06 40.93 24.83
CA LEU A 70 -17.03 39.97 24.31
C LEU A 70 -18.19 39.71 25.30
N ILE A 71 -17.89 39.65 26.61
CA ILE A 71 -18.90 39.55 27.67
C ILE A 71 -19.77 40.80 27.70
N SER A 72 -19.16 41.99 27.66
CA SER A 72 -19.92 43.25 27.63
C SER A 72 -20.75 43.41 26.36
N LEU A 73 -20.33 42.82 25.24
CA LEU A 73 -21.13 42.82 24.03
C LEU A 73 -22.37 41.98 24.25
N SER A 74 -22.26 40.79 24.87
CA SER A 74 -23.34 39.79 25.12
C SER A 74 -24.55 40.28 25.93
N THR A 75 -24.43 41.43 26.60
CA THR A 75 -25.49 42.02 27.45
C THR A 75 -26.31 43.09 26.74
N GLN A 76 -25.95 43.44 25.50
CA GLN A 76 -26.61 44.49 24.72
C GLN A 76 -27.71 43.90 23.83
N ASN A 77 -28.71 44.70 23.44
CA ASN A 77 -29.67 44.26 22.43
C ASN A 77 -29.03 44.27 21.04
N TYR A 78 -29.30 43.24 20.25
CA TYR A 78 -28.86 43.11 18.87
C TYR A 78 -30.04 42.98 17.92
N ASP A 79 -29.77 43.31 16.67
CA ASP A 79 -30.58 42.83 15.56
C ASP A 79 -30.33 41.32 15.31
N ALA A 80 -31.23 40.70 14.56
CA ALA A 80 -31.11 39.29 14.20
C ALA A 80 -29.83 38.97 13.39
N PRO A 81 -29.42 39.79 12.39
CA PRO A 81 -28.18 39.56 11.65
C PRO A 81 -26.92 39.52 12.51
N PHE A 82 -26.75 40.45 13.45
CA PHE A 82 -25.60 40.45 14.34
C PHE A 82 -25.63 39.25 15.28
N LYS A 83 -26.81 38.87 15.81
CA LYS A 83 -26.94 37.69 16.67
C LYS A 83 -26.42 36.43 15.97
N THR A 84 -26.80 36.20 14.72
CA THR A 84 -26.32 35.05 13.93
C THR A 84 -24.81 35.11 13.71
N ALA A 85 -24.27 36.26 13.32
CA ALA A 85 -22.83 36.40 13.12
C ALA A 85 -22.02 36.26 14.43
N PHE A 86 -22.60 36.67 15.55
CA PHE A 86 -21.99 36.50 16.87
C PHE A 86 -21.99 35.02 17.28
N GLU A 87 -23.09 34.31 17.07
CA GLU A 87 -23.17 32.85 17.29
C GLU A 87 -22.11 32.09 16.47
N GLU A 88 -22.02 32.38 15.16
CA GLU A 88 -21.01 31.80 14.27
C GLU A 88 -19.58 32.08 14.77
N PHE A 89 -19.31 33.33 15.17
CA PHE A 89 -18.03 33.72 15.77
C PHE A 89 -17.73 32.92 17.04
N LEU A 90 -18.71 32.76 17.93
CA LEU A 90 -18.51 32.03 19.18
C LEU A 90 -18.25 30.54 18.93
N LEU A 91 -18.96 29.91 17.99
CA LEU A 91 -18.74 28.50 17.61
C LEU A 91 -17.37 28.27 16.93
N GLU A 92 -16.94 29.21 16.08
CA GLU A 92 -15.62 29.20 15.43
C GLU A 92 -14.51 29.17 16.50
N PHE A 93 -14.54 30.09 17.46
CA PHE A 93 -13.52 30.20 18.51
C PHE A 93 -13.62 29.07 19.55
N LEU A 94 -14.82 28.59 19.83
CA LEU A 94 -15.01 27.41 20.68
C LEU A 94 -14.31 26.18 20.10
N SER A 95 -14.34 26.02 18.78
CA SER A 95 -13.79 24.87 18.05
C SER A 95 -12.31 24.96 17.70
N SER A 96 -11.76 26.18 17.60
CA SER A 96 -10.42 26.42 17.06
C SER A 96 -9.42 27.06 18.04
N SER A 97 -9.89 27.66 19.14
CA SER A 97 -9.01 28.35 20.07
C SER A 97 -8.21 27.37 20.94
N ASP A 98 -6.91 27.59 21.05
CA ASP A 98 -6.04 26.88 21.99
C ASP A 98 -6.19 27.39 23.45
N SER A 99 -6.87 28.52 23.66
CA SER A 99 -7.07 29.09 25.00
C SER A 99 -8.30 28.51 25.70
N ARG A 100 -8.08 27.87 26.86
CA ARG A 100 -9.16 27.44 27.75
C ARG A 100 -10.02 28.60 28.24
N LEU A 101 -9.43 29.78 28.47
CA LEU A 101 -10.17 30.97 28.88
C LEU A 101 -11.14 31.40 27.78
N VAL A 102 -10.64 31.54 26.55
CA VAL A 102 -11.47 31.94 25.39
C VAL A 102 -12.61 30.95 25.19
N ARG A 103 -12.35 29.64 25.19
CA ARG A 103 -13.40 28.62 25.03
C ARG A 103 -14.44 28.68 26.14
N LYS A 104 -14.03 28.86 27.40
CA LYS A 104 -14.97 29.04 28.54
C LYS A 104 -15.81 30.31 28.39
N THR A 105 -15.19 31.42 27.94
CA THR A 105 -15.91 32.65 27.64
C THR A 105 -16.92 32.42 26.52
N CYS A 106 -16.53 31.86 25.38
CA CYS A 106 -17.44 31.57 24.28
C CYS A 106 -18.60 30.66 24.70
N LEU A 107 -18.32 29.61 25.48
CA LEU A 107 -19.36 28.71 25.99
C LEU A 107 -20.35 29.42 26.91
N HIS A 108 -19.86 30.33 27.77
CA HIS A 108 -20.71 31.15 28.64
C HIS A 108 -21.59 32.10 27.83
N LEU A 109 -21.05 32.74 26.80
CA LEU A 109 -21.79 33.66 25.93
C LEU A 109 -22.84 32.92 25.08
N LEU A 110 -22.51 31.74 24.55
CA LEU A 110 -23.51 30.89 23.91
C LEU A 110 -24.62 30.52 24.89
N ARG A 111 -24.27 30.17 26.14
CA ARG A 111 -25.27 29.84 27.16
C ARG A 111 -26.19 31.02 27.48
N SER A 112 -25.70 32.27 27.52
CA SER A 112 -26.56 33.43 27.73
C SER A 112 -27.48 33.71 26.55
N ILE A 113 -27.06 33.41 25.32
CA ILE A 113 -27.87 33.56 24.10
C ILE A 113 -29.05 32.58 24.07
N PHE A 114 -28.84 31.35 24.53
CA PHE A 114 -29.82 30.26 24.43
C PHE A 114 -30.55 29.93 25.73
N TYR A 115 -30.20 30.54 26.86
CA TYR A 115 -30.92 30.30 28.11
C TYR A 115 -32.38 30.79 28.02
N PRO A 116 -33.39 30.00 28.47
CA PRO A 116 -33.34 28.72 29.19
C PRO A 116 -33.64 27.47 28.34
N LEU A 117 -33.29 27.44 27.04
CA LEU A 117 -33.64 26.34 26.14
C LEU A 117 -33.00 25.01 26.56
N SER A 118 -33.83 24.01 26.91
CA SER A 118 -33.40 22.70 27.39
C SER A 118 -32.68 21.85 26.34
N GLU A 119 -32.95 22.09 25.07
CA GLU A 119 -32.35 21.37 23.93
C GLU A 119 -30.82 21.50 23.90
N PHE A 120 -30.27 22.61 24.40
CA PHE A 120 -28.83 22.87 24.44
C PHE A 120 -28.12 22.31 25.68
N GLU A 121 -28.84 21.77 26.66
CA GLU A 121 -28.22 21.34 27.92
C GLU A 121 -27.22 20.18 27.70
N SER A 122 -27.51 19.28 26.75
CA SER A 122 -26.59 18.21 26.34
C SER A 122 -25.30 18.78 25.77
N PHE A 123 -25.39 19.79 24.91
CA PHE A 123 -24.23 20.49 24.33
C PHE A 123 -23.39 21.19 25.41
N PHE A 124 -24.00 22.05 26.24
CA PHE A 124 -23.27 22.81 27.26
C PHE A 124 -22.63 21.90 28.30
N SER A 125 -23.34 20.87 28.75
CA SER A 125 -22.82 19.91 29.72
C SER A 125 -21.65 19.12 29.13
N LEU A 126 -21.78 18.62 27.90
CA LEU A 126 -20.73 17.84 27.26
C LEU A 126 -19.49 18.68 26.98
N PHE A 127 -19.65 19.86 26.37
CA PHE A 127 -18.52 20.72 26.03
C PHE A 127 -17.77 21.22 27.27
N SER A 128 -18.49 21.62 28.32
CA SER A 128 -17.87 22.05 29.58
C SER A 128 -17.04 20.93 30.22
N THR A 129 -17.54 19.70 30.17
CA THR A 129 -16.85 18.53 30.75
C THR A 129 -15.66 18.08 29.90
N LEU A 130 -15.71 18.26 28.57
CA LEU A 130 -14.58 18.02 27.65
C LEU A 130 -13.38 18.99 27.86
N GLU A 131 -13.50 19.99 28.74
CA GLU A 131 -12.37 20.81 29.18
C GLU A 131 -11.52 20.14 30.27
N GLU A 132 -12.00 19.04 30.86
CA GLU A 132 -11.25 18.25 31.83
C GLU A 132 -10.37 17.21 31.13
N SER A 133 -9.23 16.83 31.72
CA SER A 133 -8.31 15.85 31.11
C SER A 133 -8.61 14.40 31.50
N GLN A 134 -9.39 14.20 32.56
CA GLN A 134 -9.58 12.94 33.26
C GLN A 134 -10.76 12.15 32.67
N TYR A 135 -10.50 10.94 32.17
CA TYR A 135 -11.52 10.11 31.52
C TYR A 135 -12.71 9.80 32.43
N HIS A 136 -12.48 9.42 33.70
CA HIS A 136 -13.55 9.06 34.65
C HIS A 136 -14.50 10.21 34.99
N VAL A 137 -14.09 11.46 34.77
CA VAL A 137 -14.98 12.64 34.91
C VAL A 137 -15.88 12.80 33.69
N ILE A 138 -15.37 12.44 32.52
CA ILE A 138 -16.02 12.65 31.23
C ILE A 138 -16.92 11.48 30.84
N GLU A 139 -16.50 10.25 31.17
CA GLU A 139 -17.18 9.00 30.83
C GLU A 139 -18.69 9.01 31.14
N PRO A 140 -19.17 9.44 32.33
CA PRO A 140 -20.60 9.48 32.62
C PRO A 140 -21.40 10.44 31.73
N ILE A 141 -20.74 11.42 31.11
CA ILE A 141 -21.35 12.46 30.28
C ILE A 141 -21.29 12.11 28.78
N LEU A 142 -20.37 11.24 28.36
CA LEU A 142 -20.24 10.82 26.96
C LEU A 142 -21.55 10.35 26.29
N PRO A 143 -22.46 9.60 26.97
CA PRO A 143 -23.74 9.22 26.37
C PRO A 143 -24.62 10.40 25.92
N LYS A 144 -24.43 11.60 26.48
CA LYS A 144 -25.15 12.82 26.03
C LYS A 144 -24.83 13.20 24.58
N LEU A 145 -23.72 12.71 24.02
CA LEU A 145 -23.43 12.89 22.60
C LEU A 145 -24.49 12.24 21.72
N ASN A 146 -25.05 11.09 22.12
CA ASN A 146 -26.12 10.44 21.35
C ASN A 146 -27.36 11.34 21.28
N ASN A 147 -27.73 11.98 22.39
CA ASN A 147 -28.83 12.94 22.40
C ASN A 147 -28.55 14.14 21.49
N LEU A 148 -27.31 14.64 21.49
CA LEU A 148 -26.91 15.74 20.60
C LEU A 148 -27.00 15.32 19.12
N VAL A 149 -26.60 14.08 18.80
CA VAL A 149 -26.74 13.52 17.45
C VAL A 149 -28.21 13.46 17.03
N GLU A 150 -29.11 12.97 17.89
CA GLU A 150 -30.55 12.93 17.59
C GLU A 150 -31.14 14.33 17.38
N LEU A 151 -30.80 15.31 18.23
CA LEU A 151 -31.27 16.69 18.07
C LEU A 151 -30.82 17.31 16.73
N VAL A 152 -29.62 16.98 16.26
CA VAL A 152 -29.14 17.45 14.95
C VAL A 152 -29.84 16.71 13.81
N LYS A 153 -30.06 15.39 13.93
CA LYS A 153 -30.82 14.60 12.94
C LYS A 153 -32.24 15.13 12.77
N GLU A 154 -32.90 15.45 13.87
CA GLU A 154 -34.27 16.00 13.93
C GLU A 154 -34.33 17.49 13.58
N LYS A 155 -33.17 18.12 13.27
CA LYS A 155 -33.03 19.54 12.92
C LYS A 155 -33.43 20.51 14.03
N HIS A 156 -33.43 20.05 15.28
CA HIS A 156 -33.56 20.91 16.47
C HIS A 156 -32.27 21.69 16.75
N LEU A 157 -31.11 21.13 16.37
CA LEU A 157 -29.81 21.80 16.47
C LEU A 157 -29.07 21.78 15.14
N ALA A 158 -28.31 22.84 14.86
CA ALA A 158 -27.46 22.91 13.67
C ALA A 158 -26.24 21.97 13.80
N TRP A 159 -25.73 21.51 12.64
CA TRP A 159 -24.53 20.67 12.56
C TRP A 159 -23.32 21.28 13.28
N ASP A 160 -23.16 22.61 13.24
CA ASP A 160 -22.01 23.31 13.83
C ASP A 160 -21.82 23.06 15.33
N TYR A 161 -22.91 22.80 16.07
CA TYR A 161 -22.84 22.45 17.50
C TYR A 161 -22.26 21.06 17.73
N LEU A 162 -22.73 20.08 16.96
CA LEU A 162 -22.20 18.71 17.02
C LEU A 162 -20.76 18.67 16.49
N LYS A 163 -20.47 19.42 15.42
CA LYS A 163 -19.12 19.59 14.87
C LYS A 163 -18.15 20.14 15.92
N ALA A 164 -18.54 21.19 16.66
CA ALA A 164 -17.69 21.78 17.70
C ALA A 164 -17.32 20.75 18.77
N VAL A 165 -18.31 19.97 19.23
CA VAL A 165 -18.10 18.87 20.20
C VAL A 165 -17.20 17.79 19.62
N LEU A 166 -17.49 17.28 18.43
CA LEU A 166 -16.71 16.22 17.79
C LEU A 166 -15.26 16.66 17.56
N LYS A 167 -15.04 17.90 17.09
CA LYS A 167 -13.72 18.47 16.88
C LYS A 167 -12.92 18.50 18.19
N LYS A 168 -13.54 18.94 19.28
CA LYS A 168 -12.94 18.91 20.62
C LYS A 168 -12.60 17.50 21.09
N MET A 169 -13.44 16.51 20.79
CA MET A 169 -13.23 15.11 21.17
C MET A 169 -12.08 14.46 20.40
N ILE A 170 -12.03 14.59 19.07
CA ILE A 170 -10.98 13.97 18.25
C ILE A 170 -9.60 14.61 18.49
N SER A 171 -9.56 15.87 18.94
CA SER A 171 -8.33 16.56 19.33
C SER A 171 -8.03 16.48 20.83
N HIS A 172 -8.80 15.70 21.61
CA HIS A 172 -8.67 15.65 23.06
C HIS A 172 -7.32 15.04 23.48
N THR A 173 -6.77 15.44 24.63
CA THR A 173 -5.47 14.92 25.11
C THR A 173 -5.55 13.45 25.53
N ASN A 174 -6.68 13.03 26.09
CA ASN A 174 -6.99 11.64 26.43
C ASN A 174 -7.40 10.80 25.20
N GLY A 175 -6.71 9.68 24.96
CA GLY A 175 -6.93 8.82 23.80
C GLY A 175 -8.24 8.04 23.79
N TRP A 176 -8.84 7.73 24.94
CA TRP A 176 -10.16 7.07 25.00
C TRP A 176 -11.27 8.01 24.54
N ILE A 177 -11.16 9.30 24.88
CA ILE A 177 -12.12 10.33 24.44
C ILE A 177 -12.00 10.57 22.94
N ARG A 178 -10.76 10.59 22.41
CA ARG A 178 -10.54 10.63 20.96
C ARG A 178 -11.20 9.43 20.27
N CYS A 179 -10.97 8.21 20.77
CA CYS A 179 -11.57 6.98 20.26
C CYS A 179 -13.10 7.07 20.22
N PHE A 180 -13.72 7.53 21.31
CA PHE A 180 -15.18 7.73 21.36
C PHE A 180 -15.64 8.75 20.32
N GLY A 181 -14.93 9.87 20.15
CA GLY A 181 -15.21 10.86 19.10
C GLY A 181 -15.13 10.26 17.69
N PHE A 182 -14.11 9.45 17.42
CA PHE A 182 -13.97 8.75 16.13
C PHE A 182 -15.15 7.81 15.86
N GLN A 183 -15.50 6.97 16.83
CA GLN A 183 -16.64 6.05 16.71
C GLN A 183 -17.95 6.79 16.51
N SER A 184 -18.13 7.92 17.21
CA SER A 184 -19.38 8.66 17.20
C SER A 184 -19.70 9.24 15.84
N LEU A 185 -18.71 9.79 15.11
CA LEU A 185 -18.93 10.27 13.75
C LEU A 185 -19.47 9.15 12.84
N THR A 186 -19.00 7.90 13.02
CA THR A 186 -19.47 6.77 12.19
C THR A 186 -20.93 6.41 12.38
N ASN A 187 -21.58 6.95 13.42
CA ASN A 187 -23.00 6.77 13.71
C ASN A 187 -23.85 8.01 13.35
N VAL A 188 -23.21 9.10 12.91
CA VAL A 188 -23.92 10.30 12.42
C VAL A 188 -24.34 10.06 10.96
N PRO A 189 -25.61 10.30 10.60
CA PRO A 189 -26.07 10.19 9.23
C PRO A 189 -25.34 11.17 8.32
N VAL A 190 -24.96 10.72 7.13
CA VAL A 190 -24.11 11.51 6.21
C VAL A 190 -24.82 12.77 5.73
N ASP A 191 -26.15 12.75 5.57
CA ASP A 191 -26.96 13.90 5.18
C ASP A 191 -26.85 15.09 6.14
N VAL A 192 -26.51 14.83 7.41
CA VAL A 192 -26.29 15.88 8.43
C VAL A 192 -25.05 16.72 8.12
N PHE A 193 -23.96 16.10 7.65
CA PHE A 193 -22.67 16.77 7.45
C PHE A 193 -22.20 16.79 6.00
N ARG A 194 -23.03 16.34 5.04
CA ARG A 194 -22.66 16.22 3.63
C ARG A 194 -22.22 17.56 3.01
N SER A 195 -22.77 18.67 3.48
CA SER A 195 -22.38 20.03 3.05
C SER A 195 -21.01 20.46 3.57
N ASP A 196 -20.46 19.76 4.57
CA ASP A 196 -19.21 20.07 5.26
C ASP A 196 -18.23 18.90 5.18
N ILE A 197 -17.95 18.46 3.95
CA ILE A 197 -16.94 17.42 3.67
C ILE A 197 -15.55 17.77 4.20
N ASN A 198 -15.26 19.07 4.37
CA ASN A 198 -13.97 19.54 4.86
C ASN A 198 -13.72 19.12 6.31
N PHE A 199 -14.76 19.04 7.14
CA PHE A 199 -14.63 18.48 8.48
C PHE A 199 -14.15 17.02 8.42
N VAL A 200 -14.76 16.19 7.57
CA VAL A 200 -14.40 14.76 7.46
C VAL A 200 -12.96 14.61 6.97
N VAL A 201 -12.56 15.38 5.97
CA VAL A 201 -11.23 15.27 5.36
C VAL A 201 -10.15 15.92 6.22
N PHE A 202 -10.29 17.21 6.55
CA PHE A 202 -9.19 17.99 7.13
C PHE A 202 -9.16 18.01 8.66
N ASP A 203 -10.29 17.78 9.33
CA ASP A 203 -10.30 17.64 10.79
C ASP A 203 -10.24 16.16 11.20
N TYR A 204 -11.15 15.33 10.68
CA TYR A 204 -11.33 13.94 11.13
C TYR A 204 -10.24 12.99 10.62
N TYR A 205 -10.01 12.89 9.31
CA TYR A 205 -8.94 12.02 8.78
C TYR A 205 -7.54 12.48 9.18
N LYS A 206 -7.32 13.80 9.23
CA LYS A 206 -6.08 14.34 9.76
C LYS A 206 -5.83 13.91 11.20
N SER A 207 -6.86 13.87 12.05
CA SER A 207 -6.75 13.41 13.44
C SER A 207 -6.52 11.90 13.57
N LEU A 208 -6.82 11.11 12.53
CA LEU A 208 -6.48 9.68 12.46
C LEU A 208 -5.02 9.43 12.05
N ASN A 209 -4.23 10.46 11.73
CA ASN A 209 -2.81 10.31 11.37
C ASN A 209 -1.89 10.03 12.58
N SER A 210 -2.25 9.00 13.36
CA SER A 210 -1.51 8.49 14.51
C SER A 210 -1.85 7.00 14.70
N TYR A 211 -0.93 6.21 15.23
CA TYR A 211 -1.17 4.79 15.52
C TYR A 211 -2.17 4.58 16.67
N ASP A 212 -2.19 5.53 17.59
CA ASP A 212 -2.87 5.46 18.87
C ASP A 212 -4.42 5.35 18.77
N PRO A 213 -5.11 6.07 17.86
CA PRO A 213 -6.53 5.85 17.58
C PRO A 213 -6.84 4.43 17.08
N PHE A 214 -6.07 3.91 16.12
CA PHE A 214 -6.36 2.60 15.53
C PHE A 214 -6.17 1.45 16.52
N TRP A 215 -5.15 1.52 17.37
CA TRP A 215 -4.96 0.53 18.44
C TRP A 215 -6.19 0.45 19.36
N ARG A 216 -6.71 1.59 19.83
CA ARG A 216 -7.90 1.62 20.70
C ARG A 216 -9.18 1.28 19.99
N LEU A 217 -9.30 1.62 18.70
CA LEU A 217 -10.44 1.20 17.89
C LEU A 217 -10.47 -0.32 17.74
N ASP A 218 -9.31 -0.98 17.68
CA ASP A 218 -9.22 -2.44 17.64
C ASP A 218 -9.73 -3.08 18.93
N GLU A 219 -9.30 -2.55 20.08
CA GLU A 219 -9.71 -3.03 21.41
C GLU A 219 -11.22 -2.88 21.68
N THR A 220 -11.89 -1.91 21.05
CA THR A 220 -13.27 -1.54 21.38
C THR A 220 -14.30 -2.03 20.37
N VAL A 221 -14.06 -1.84 19.08
CA VAL A 221 -15.03 -2.14 18.00
C VAL A 221 -14.44 -3.04 16.91
N GLY A 222 -13.11 -3.21 16.89
CA GLY A 222 -12.37 -3.88 15.85
C GLY A 222 -12.10 -2.96 14.66
N VAL A 223 -10.83 -2.85 14.23
CA VAL A 223 -10.43 -1.92 13.16
C VAL A 223 -11.15 -2.21 11.85
N VAL A 224 -11.37 -3.50 11.52
CA VAL A 224 -12.05 -3.91 10.28
C VAL A 224 -13.49 -3.39 10.21
N SER A 225 -14.23 -3.50 11.32
CA SER A 225 -15.61 -3.02 11.41
C SER A 225 -15.68 -1.50 11.23
N TYR A 226 -14.77 -0.79 11.91
CA TYR A 226 -14.66 0.67 11.81
C TYR A 226 -14.30 1.13 10.38
N ILE A 227 -13.32 0.50 9.73
CA ILE A 227 -12.96 0.78 8.33
C ILE A 227 -14.15 0.57 7.40
N GLY A 228 -14.94 -0.50 7.62
CA GLY A 228 -16.17 -0.74 6.86
C GLY A 228 -17.17 0.42 6.97
N LYS A 229 -17.38 0.97 8.16
CA LYS A 229 -18.24 2.14 8.37
C LYS A 229 -17.69 3.40 7.68
N LEU A 230 -16.39 3.66 7.80
CA LEU A 230 -15.76 4.80 7.11
C LEU A 230 -15.84 4.68 5.59
N ARG A 231 -15.67 3.48 5.03
CA ARG A 231 -15.85 3.24 3.61
C ARG A 231 -17.28 3.59 3.17
N ASN A 232 -18.29 3.27 3.97
CA ASN A 232 -19.68 3.61 3.69
C ASN A 232 -19.91 5.13 3.72
N ILE A 233 -19.33 5.85 4.69
CA ILE A 233 -19.37 7.32 4.72
C ILE A 233 -18.76 7.89 3.45
N ASN A 234 -17.57 7.44 3.08
CA ASN A 234 -16.89 7.91 1.87
C ASN A 234 -17.75 7.70 0.62
N LYS A 235 -18.37 6.53 0.47
CA LYS A 235 -19.28 6.23 -0.65
C LYS A 235 -20.45 7.22 -0.72
N GLN A 236 -20.99 7.66 0.41
CA GLN A 236 -22.11 8.61 0.46
C GLN A 236 -21.67 10.07 0.27
N CYS A 237 -20.43 10.40 0.65
CA CYS A 237 -19.82 11.72 0.44
C CYS A 237 -19.20 11.91 -0.95
N LEU A 238 -19.16 10.86 -1.78
CA LEU A 238 -18.56 10.91 -3.12
C LEU A 238 -19.10 12.10 -3.93
N SER A 239 -18.14 12.92 -4.36
CA SER A 239 -18.31 14.13 -5.17
C SER A 239 -16.93 14.58 -5.63
N GLU A 240 -16.87 15.42 -6.66
CA GLU A 240 -15.61 15.97 -7.17
C GLU A 240 -14.82 16.68 -6.06
N SER A 241 -15.50 17.54 -5.29
CA SER A 241 -14.89 18.28 -4.19
C SER A 241 -14.37 17.36 -3.09
N PHE A 242 -15.09 16.29 -2.75
CA PHE A 242 -14.65 15.30 -1.77
C PHE A 242 -13.37 14.59 -2.23
N VAL A 243 -13.33 14.12 -3.49
CA VAL A 243 -12.17 13.43 -4.05
C VAL A 243 -10.95 14.35 -4.07
N LYS A 244 -11.10 15.59 -4.53
CA LYS A 244 -9.99 16.56 -4.58
C LYS A 244 -9.49 16.94 -3.20
N SER A 245 -10.39 17.18 -2.23
CA SER A 245 -10.00 17.42 -0.84
C SER A 245 -9.26 16.23 -0.24
N LEU A 246 -9.72 15.01 -0.51
CA LEU A 246 -9.09 13.78 -0.01
C LEU A 246 -7.66 13.63 -0.57
N LEU A 247 -7.46 13.87 -1.87
CA LEU A 247 -6.12 13.87 -2.47
C LEU A 247 -5.24 14.98 -1.89
N SER A 248 -5.77 16.18 -1.68
CA SER A 248 -5.05 17.28 -1.04
C SER A 248 -4.62 16.95 0.39
N LEU A 249 -5.44 16.21 1.15
CA LEU A 249 -5.03 15.70 2.46
C LEU A 249 -3.82 14.77 2.34
N PHE A 250 -3.87 13.80 1.43
CA PHE A 250 -2.80 12.81 1.23
C PHE A 250 -1.51 13.37 0.59
N GLU A 251 -1.53 14.62 0.14
CA GLU A 251 -0.30 15.37 -0.21
C GLU A 251 0.54 15.69 1.05
N SER A 252 -0.06 15.67 2.24
CA SER A 252 0.68 15.85 3.49
C SER A 252 1.32 14.54 3.98
N ARG A 253 2.31 14.63 4.86
CA ARG A 253 2.98 13.45 5.42
C ARG A 253 2.06 12.66 6.33
N PHE A 254 1.85 11.40 5.99
CA PHE A 254 1.14 10.43 6.83
C PHE A 254 2.08 9.39 7.45
N SER A 255 1.72 8.93 8.64
CA SER A 255 2.31 7.75 9.24
C SER A 255 1.92 6.50 8.44
N PRO A 256 2.86 5.53 8.23
CA PRO A 256 2.62 4.34 7.40
C PRO A 256 1.34 3.54 7.71
N SER A 257 1.12 3.14 8.96
CA SER A 257 -0.05 2.31 9.29
C SER A 257 -1.38 3.06 9.22
N PRO A 258 -1.50 4.30 9.72
CA PRO A 258 -2.69 5.13 9.46
C PRO A 258 -3.01 5.28 7.97
N LEU A 259 -2.00 5.50 7.14
CA LEU A 259 -2.19 5.61 5.70
C LEU A 259 -2.69 4.31 5.08
N LEU A 260 -2.20 3.15 5.55
CA LEU A 260 -2.75 1.85 5.15
C LEU A 260 -4.24 1.76 5.47
N PHE A 261 -4.65 2.01 6.70
CA PHE A 261 -6.05 1.89 7.10
C PHE A 261 -6.94 2.89 6.36
N LEU A 262 -6.48 4.14 6.18
CA LEU A 262 -7.21 5.13 5.39
C LEU A 262 -7.27 4.78 3.91
N SER A 263 -6.22 4.17 3.33
CA SER A 263 -6.27 3.68 1.94
C SER A 263 -7.34 2.60 1.74
N GLN A 264 -7.65 1.82 2.79
CA GLN A 264 -8.70 0.81 2.76
C GLN A 264 -10.11 1.41 2.88
N THR A 265 -10.25 2.66 3.33
CA THR A 265 -11.55 3.36 3.34
C THR A 265 -11.88 3.99 2.00
N LEU A 266 -10.93 4.04 1.05
CA LEU A 266 -11.17 4.55 -0.29
C LEU A 266 -12.37 3.81 -0.92
N PRO A 267 -13.38 4.54 -1.41
CA PRO A 267 -14.59 3.93 -1.94
C PRO A 267 -14.30 3.26 -3.29
N ASP A 268 -15.05 2.21 -3.62
CA ASP A 268 -15.13 1.76 -5.01
C ASP A 268 -15.87 2.84 -5.80
N VAL A 269 -15.16 3.52 -6.69
CA VAL A 269 -15.66 4.63 -7.49
C VAL A 269 -16.19 4.12 -8.82
N ASN A 270 -17.35 4.61 -9.25
CA ASN A 270 -17.93 4.29 -10.57
C ASN A 270 -17.97 5.51 -11.51
N ASP A 271 -17.99 6.72 -10.96
CA ASP A 271 -18.04 7.96 -11.75
C ASP A 271 -16.64 8.59 -11.90
N LYS A 272 -16.53 9.51 -12.86
CA LYS A 272 -15.29 10.24 -13.12
C LYS A 272 -15.32 11.59 -12.42
N TYR A 273 -14.34 11.82 -11.55
CA TYR A 273 -14.19 13.00 -10.69
C TYR A 273 -12.87 13.75 -10.92
N LEU A 274 -11.92 13.14 -11.63
CA LEU A 274 -10.58 13.69 -11.86
C LEU A 274 -10.35 13.85 -13.36
N THR A 275 -9.61 14.90 -13.69
CA THR A 275 -9.25 15.28 -15.06
C THR A 275 -7.75 15.45 -15.20
N ASP A 276 -7.27 15.73 -16.43
CA ASP A 276 -5.86 15.99 -16.68
C ASP A 276 -5.28 17.14 -15.83
N ASP A 277 -6.10 18.13 -15.46
CA ASP A 277 -5.69 19.26 -14.61
C ASP A 277 -5.32 18.81 -13.18
N ASP A 278 -5.81 17.66 -12.74
CA ASP A 278 -5.55 17.11 -11.40
C ASP A 278 -4.26 16.26 -11.35
N MET A 279 -3.63 15.98 -12.51
CA MET A 279 -2.41 15.16 -12.58
C MET A 279 -1.25 15.65 -11.71
N PRO A 280 -0.97 16.97 -11.58
CA PRO A 280 0.06 17.46 -10.67
C PRO A 280 -0.21 17.06 -9.21
N LEU A 281 -1.47 17.12 -8.76
CA LEU A 281 -1.87 16.72 -7.40
C LEU A 281 -1.67 15.20 -7.22
N ILE A 282 -2.15 14.41 -8.19
CA ILE A 282 -2.01 12.95 -8.18
C ILE A 282 -0.55 12.52 -8.07
N ARG A 283 0.36 13.15 -8.86
CA ARG A 283 1.80 12.87 -8.79
C ARG A 283 2.39 13.16 -7.41
N ARG A 284 2.01 14.28 -6.78
CA ARG A 284 2.50 14.62 -5.43
C ARG A 284 2.02 13.61 -4.39
N VAL A 285 0.75 13.20 -4.44
CA VAL A 285 0.21 12.15 -3.56
C VAL A 285 0.96 10.83 -3.73
N ILE A 286 1.16 10.37 -4.96
CA ILE A 286 1.91 9.12 -5.21
C ILE A 286 3.36 9.24 -4.74
N SER A 287 3.99 10.40 -4.92
CA SER A 287 5.35 10.67 -4.44
C SER A 287 5.46 10.46 -2.94
N GLU A 288 4.54 11.06 -2.17
CA GLU A 288 4.52 10.94 -0.72
C GLU A 288 4.24 9.50 -0.26
N ILE A 289 3.31 8.79 -0.91
CA ILE A 289 3.08 7.36 -0.65
C ILE A 289 4.35 6.55 -0.95
N CYS A 290 5.08 6.90 -2.00
CA CYS A 290 6.31 6.20 -2.36
C CYS A 290 7.46 6.41 -1.36
N CYS A 291 7.37 7.41 -0.49
CA CYS A 291 8.33 7.62 0.60
C CYS A 291 8.13 6.66 1.80
N LEU A 292 7.08 5.82 1.79
CA LEU A 292 6.89 4.80 2.83
C LEU A 292 8.06 3.81 2.84
N GLN A 293 8.68 3.64 4.01
CA GLN A 293 9.89 2.82 4.18
C GLN A 293 9.63 1.31 4.13
N TYR A 294 8.43 0.86 4.52
CA TYR A 294 8.10 -0.56 4.64
C TYR A 294 7.52 -1.09 3.30
N PRO A 295 8.24 -1.96 2.57
CA PRO A 295 7.85 -2.34 1.20
C PRO A 295 6.45 -2.98 1.10
N ASN A 296 6.09 -3.87 2.03
CA ASN A 296 4.80 -4.55 2.00
C ASN A 296 3.64 -3.56 2.23
N LEU A 297 3.78 -2.66 3.21
CA LEU A 297 2.78 -1.62 3.48
C LEU A 297 2.68 -0.64 2.32
N LYS A 298 3.83 -0.23 1.79
CA LYS A 298 3.90 0.65 0.62
C LYS A 298 3.17 0.05 -0.57
N ASN A 299 3.42 -1.21 -0.89
CA ASN A 299 2.79 -1.87 -2.04
C ASN A 299 1.26 -1.91 -1.90
N GLU A 300 0.76 -2.24 -0.71
CA GLU A 300 -0.69 -2.30 -0.45
C GLU A 300 -1.35 -0.91 -0.52
N VAL A 301 -0.73 0.11 0.09
CA VAL A 301 -1.21 1.50 0.02
C VAL A 301 -1.23 1.97 -1.43
N VAL A 302 -0.10 1.81 -2.13
CA VAL A 302 0.03 2.22 -3.54
C VAL A 302 -1.05 1.53 -4.37
N PHE A 303 -1.27 0.22 -4.19
CA PHE A 303 -2.29 -0.51 -4.92
C PHE A 303 -3.70 0.04 -4.67
N ASN A 304 -4.08 0.29 -3.41
CA ASN A 304 -5.38 0.86 -3.07
C ASN A 304 -5.59 2.25 -3.70
N PHE A 305 -4.57 3.10 -3.66
CA PHE A 305 -4.61 4.42 -4.28
C PHE A 305 -4.69 4.35 -5.80
N ILE A 306 -3.91 3.48 -6.46
CA ILE A 306 -3.97 3.28 -7.90
C ILE A 306 -5.38 2.84 -8.30
N LYS A 307 -5.93 1.81 -7.64
CA LYS A 307 -7.28 1.31 -7.93
C LYS A 307 -8.31 2.44 -7.82
N PHE A 308 -8.23 3.25 -6.78
CA PHE A 308 -9.10 4.41 -6.57
C PHE A 308 -8.92 5.49 -7.66
N LEU A 309 -7.67 5.89 -7.94
CA LEU A 309 -7.35 6.92 -8.94
C LEU A 309 -7.78 6.51 -10.35
N PHE A 310 -7.52 5.27 -10.75
CA PHE A 310 -7.94 4.74 -12.05
C PHE A 310 -9.46 4.73 -12.21
N ALA A 311 -10.17 4.39 -11.15
CA ALA A 311 -11.62 4.44 -11.17
C ALA A 311 -12.15 5.88 -11.28
N ALA A 312 -11.58 6.80 -10.50
CA ALA A 312 -12.01 8.20 -10.40
C ALA A 312 -11.57 9.10 -11.56
N PHE A 313 -10.59 8.70 -12.38
CA PHE A 313 -10.06 9.52 -13.47
C PHE A 313 -10.83 9.34 -14.78
N ASP A 314 -11.11 10.45 -15.46
CA ASP A 314 -11.71 10.47 -16.79
C ASP A 314 -10.68 10.11 -17.88
N TRP A 315 -10.75 8.87 -18.34
CA TRP A 315 -9.85 8.35 -19.38
C TRP A 315 -10.37 8.56 -20.81
N GLU A 316 -11.54 9.16 -21.00
CA GLU A 316 -12.15 9.35 -22.31
C GLU A 316 -11.82 10.74 -22.92
N GLY A 317 -11.15 11.61 -22.15
CA GLY A 317 -10.74 12.93 -22.60
C GLY A 317 -9.65 12.92 -23.70
N PRO A 318 -9.53 13.98 -24.53
CA PRO A 318 -8.58 14.07 -25.65
C PRO A 318 -7.10 14.03 -25.26
N SER A 319 -6.78 14.11 -23.96
CA SER A 319 -5.44 14.04 -23.39
C SER A 319 -5.27 12.92 -22.35
N SER A 320 -6.29 12.08 -22.16
CA SER A 320 -6.36 11.00 -21.17
C SER A 320 -5.14 10.11 -21.14
N GLY A 321 -4.59 9.88 -22.32
CA GLY A 321 -3.50 8.99 -22.46
C GLY A 321 -2.13 9.56 -22.15
N LYS A 322 -1.94 10.89 -22.27
CA LYS A 322 -0.80 11.56 -21.63
C LYS A 322 -0.87 11.38 -20.12
N GLY A 323 -2.07 11.37 -19.55
CA GLY A 323 -2.34 11.02 -18.15
C GLY A 323 -1.86 9.61 -17.79
N ILE A 324 -2.24 8.60 -18.58
CA ILE A 324 -1.84 7.19 -18.35
C ILE A 324 -0.32 7.04 -18.38
N ILE A 325 0.34 7.56 -19.41
CA ILE A 325 1.81 7.45 -19.57
C ILE A 325 2.51 8.20 -18.44
N SER A 326 2.01 9.38 -18.10
CA SER A 326 2.50 10.17 -16.98
C SER A 326 2.42 9.41 -15.66
N LEU A 327 1.31 8.74 -15.38
CA LEU A 327 1.15 7.91 -14.19
C LEU A 327 2.08 6.70 -14.25
N PHE A 328 2.14 6.01 -15.39
CA PHE A 328 2.93 4.79 -15.56
C PHE A 328 4.43 5.03 -15.40
N THR A 329 4.95 6.08 -16.03
CA THR A 329 6.37 6.49 -15.92
C THR A 329 6.76 6.91 -14.51
N PHE A 330 5.80 7.38 -13.71
CA PHE A 330 6.03 7.85 -12.35
C PHE A 330 6.21 6.70 -11.33
N PHE A 331 5.65 5.52 -11.59
CA PHE A 331 5.78 4.39 -10.67
C PHE A 331 7.16 3.71 -10.81
N PRO A 332 7.79 3.28 -9.70
CA PRO A 332 8.97 2.40 -9.72
C PRO A 332 8.67 1.07 -10.45
N LEU A 333 9.67 0.48 -11.10
CA LEU A 333 9.54 -0.77 -11.89
C LEU A 333 8.71 -1.88 -11.19
N PRO A 334 8.94 -2.21 -9.90
CA PRO A 334 8.17 -3.25 -9.21
C PRO A 334 6.67 -2.95 -9.07
N LEU A 335 6.32 -1.66 -9.06
CA LEU A 335 4.93 -1.19 -8.97
C LEU A 335 4.28 -1.05 -10.35
N ARG A 336 5.07 -0.88 -11.42
CA ARG A 336 4.58 -0.84 -12.81
C ARG A 336 3.80 -2.10 -13.17
N VAL A 337 4.23 -3.28 -12.71
CA VAL A 337 3.54 -4.58 -12.91
C VAL A 337 2.10 -4.57 -12.38
N ASN A 338 1.89 -4.10 -11.15
CA ASN A 338 0.56 -4.02 -10.57
C ASN A 338 -0.30 -2.94 -11.23
N VAL A 339 0.33 -1.84 -11.67
CA VAL A 339 -0.33 -0.78 -12.45
C VAL A 339 -0.78 -1.32 -13.81
N CYS A 340 0.02 -2.14 -14.51
CA CYS A 340 -0.33 -2.71 -15.81
C CYS A 340 -1.63 -3.52 -15.77
N GLY A 341 -1.79 -4.40 -14.78
CA GLY A 341 -3.02 -5.18 -14.63
C GLY A 341 -4.25 -4.31 -14.42
N LEU A 342 -4.11 -3.18 -13.71
CA LEU A 342 -5.20 -2.22 -13.52
C LEU A 342 -5.46 -1.39 -14.78
N VAL A 343 -4.42 -0.97 -15.51
CA VAL A 343 -4.55 -0.25 -16.78
C VAL A 343 -5.37 -1.05 -17.79
N VAL A 344 -5.08 -2.35 -17.95
CA VAL A 344 -5.84 -3.24 -18.85
C VAL A 344 -7.29 -3.41 -18.42
N LYS A 345 -7.55 -3.38 -17.11
CA LYS A 345 -8.91 -3.50 -16.58
C LYS A 345 -9.78 -2.26 -16.77
N TYR A 346 -9.19 -1.07 -16.70
CA TYR A 346 -9.93 0.20 -16.62
C TYR A 346 -9.84 1.07 -17.89
N VAL A 347 -8.89 0.79 -18.78
CA VAL A 347 -8.73 1.55 -20.03
C VAL A 347 -9.05 0.63 -21.20
N ASN A 348 -9.87 1.12 -22.13
CA ASN A 348 -10.19 0.39 -23.34
C ASN A 348 -8.89 0.07 -24.11
N PRO A 349 -8.63 -1.19 -24.49
CA PRO A 349 -7.47 -1.56 -25.28
C PRO A 349 -7.29 -0.68 -26.53
N ARG A 350 -8.38 -0.28 -27.19
CA ARG A 350 -8.35 0.61 -28.37
C ARG A 350 -7.80 2.00 -28.07
N ASP A 351 -8.18 2.58 -26.94
CA ASP A 351 -7.72 3.90 -26.52
C ASP A 351 -6.26 3.84 -26.06
N LEU A 352 -5.88 2.73 -25.43
CA LEU A 352 -4.49 2.41 -25.14
C LEU A 352 -3.65 2.36 -26.42
N ILE A 353 -4.15 1.75 -27.49
CA ILE A 353 -3.42 1.65 -28.77
C ILE A 353 -3.33 3.00 -29.47
N ALA A 354 -4.42 3.77 -29.51
CA ALA A 354 -4.47 5.10 -30.12
C ALA A 354 -3.45 6.06 -29.47
N LEU A 355 -3.15 5.82 -28.19
CA LEU A 355 -2.12 6.51 -27.46
C LEU A 355 -0.70 6.24 -27.92
N PHE A 356 -0.43 4.99 -28.31
CA PHE A 356 0.90 4.49 -28.65
C PHE A 356 1.25 4.59 -30.14
N ASP A 357 0.41 5.24 -30.96
CA ASP A 357 0.62 5.46 -32.41
C ASP A 357 1.69 6.54 -32.73
N GLY A 358 2.54 6.90 -31.76
CA GLY A 358 3.62 7.90 -31.88
C GLY A 358 5.01 7.38 -31.49
N LYS A 359 6.07 7.83 -32.20
CA LYS A 359 7.47 7.35 -32.10
C LYS A 359 8.10 7.32 -30.69
N ILE A 360 7.66 8.19 -29.77
CA ILE A 360 8.26 8.33 -28.42
C ILE A 360 7.65 7.31 -27.43
N LEU A 361 6.57 6.62 -27.81
CA LEU A 361 5.69 5.92 -26.89
C LEU A 361 5.80 4.38 -26.94
N HIS A 362 6.50 3.82 -27.93
CA HIS A 362 6.66 2.37 -28.08
C HIS A 362 7.38 1.68 -26.89
N ASN A 363 8.32 2.35 -26.22
CA ASN A 363 9.00 1.78 -25.06
C ASN A 363 8.05 1.60 -23.87
N GLY A 364 7.12 2.53 -23.65
CA GLY A 364 6.11 2.43 -22.59
C GLY A 364 5.12 1.29 -22.84
N LEU A 365 4.74 1.05 -24.11
CA LEU A 365 3.88 -0.08 -24.48
C LEU A 365 4.61 -1.42 -24.31
N LEU A 366 5.87 -1.52 -24.76
CA LEU A 366 6.67 -2.75 -24.59
C LEU A 366 6.91 -3.06 -23.11
N GLU A 367 7.21 -2.04 -22.30
CA GLU A 367 7.35 -2.18 -20.86
C GLU A 367 6.02 -2.61 -20.22
N LEU A 368 4.90 -1.97 -20.60
CA LEU A 368 3.56 -2.32 -20.12
C LEU A 368 3.18 -3.76 -20.47
N LEU A 369 3.42 -4.18 -21.72
CA LEU A 369 3.19 -5.53 -22.21
C LEU A 369 4.11 -6.57 -21.55
N SER A 370 5.37 -6.22 -21.24
CA SER A 370 6.31 -7.09 -20.53
C SER A 370 5.91 -7.35 -19.08
N CYS A 371 5.09 -6.46 -18.52
CA CYS A 371 4.66 -6.49 -17.13
C CYS A 371 3.28 -7.12 -16.91
N LEU A 372 2.51 -7.45 -17.97
CA LEU A 372 1.16 -8.03 -17.81
C LEU A 372 1.20 -9.48 -17.31
N PRO A 373 0.28 -9.94 -16.45
CA PRO A 373 0.07 -11.38 -16.24
C PRO A 373 -0.26 -12.08 -17.55
N THR A 374 0.18 -13.32 -17.72
CA THR A 374 0.02 -14.06 -18.99
C THR A 374 -1.44 -14.22 -19.41
N SER A 375 -2.39 -14.33 -18.48
CA SER A 375 -3.83 -14.33 -18.76
C SER A 375 -4.28 -13.04 -19.45
N ASP A 376 -3.88 -11.90 -18.89
CA ASP A 376 -4.33 -10.57 -19.28
C ASP A 376 -3.61 -10.11 -20.55
N PHE A 377 -2.35 -10.52 -20.73
CA PHE A 377 -1.61 -10.37 -21.98
C PHE A 377 -2.32 -11.11 -23.12
N ASN A 378 -2.75 -12.35 -22.88
CA ASN A 378 -3.47 -13.12 -23.90
C ASN A 378 -4.82 -12.48 -24.22
N GLU A 379 -5.61 -12.10 -23.22
CA GLU A 379 -6.89 -11.41 -23.44
C GLU A 379 -6.71 -10.09 -24.21
N PHE A 380 -5.68 -9.30 -23.88
CA PHE A 380 -5.30 -8.10 -24.62
C PHE A 380 -4.96 -8.42 -26.10
N MET A 381 -4.12 -9.42 -26.34
CA MET A 381 -3.71 -9.84 -27.69
C MET A 381 -4.86 -10.41 -28.53
N PHE A 382 -5.80 -11.13 -27.91
CA PHE A 382 -6.98 -11.70 -28.59
C PHE A 382 -8.11 -10.69 -28.82
N SER A 383 -8.14 -9.59 -28.06
CA SER A 383 -9.21 -8.58 -28.18
C SER A 383 -9.11 -7.68 -29.42
N CYS A 384 -7.98 -7.70 -30.14
CA CYS A 384 -7.72 -6.78 -31.24
C CYS A 384 -6.98 -7.43 -32.42
N ASP A 385 -7.72 -7.93 -33.41
CA ASP A 385 -7.17 -8.53 -34.64
C ASP A 385 -6.23 -7.60 -35.43
N ASP A 386 -6.46 -6.29 -35.36
CA ASP A 386 -5.64 -5.25 -36.03
C ASP A 386 -4.28 -4.98 -35.35
N ILE A 387 -4.15 -5.35 -34.05
CA ILE A 387 -2.90 -5.19 -33.29
C ILE A 387 -1.82 -6.10 -33.83
N ASN A 388 -2.13 -7.39 -34.05
CA ASN A 388 -1.13 -8.37 -34.48
C ASN A 388 -0.42 -7.89 -35.75
N VAL A 389 -1.15 -7.29 -36.69
CA VAL A 389 -0.59 -6.76 -37.93
C VAL A 389 0.21 -5.46 -37.71
N LYS A 390 -0.28 -4.52 -36.89
CA LYS A 390 0.41 -3.24 -36.65
C LYS A 390 1.65 -3.37 -35.77
N LEU A 391 1.59 -4.17 -34.70
CA LEU A 391 2.76 -4.51 -33.86
C LEU A 391 3.80 -5.27 -34.71
N MET A 392 3.37 -6.22 -35.56
CA MET A 392 4.28 -6.88 -36.52
C MET A 392 4.85 -5.92 -37.57
N MET A 393 4.09 -4.94 -38.07
CA MET A 393 4.59 -3.94 -39.03
C MET A 393 5.55 -2.93 -38.39
N ALA A 394 5.35 -2.58 -37.12
CA ALA A 394 6.28 -1.74 -36.36
C ALA A 394 7.62 -2.45 -36.14
N PHE A 395 7.60 -3.73 -35.78
CA PHE A 395 8.81 -4.58 -35.68
C PHE A 395 9.50 -4.79 -37.03
N ARG A 396 8.74 -4.93 -38.13
CA ARG A 396 9.30 -5.11 -39.48
C ARG A 396 10.10 -3.90 -39.97
N ARG A 397 9.94 -2.72 -39.36
CA ARG A 397 10.53 -1.46 -39.82
C ARG A 397 11.73 -0.97 -39.00
N HIS A 398 12.10 -1.58 -37.87
CA HIS A 398 13.07 -0.96 -36.95
C HIS A 398 13.92 -1.94 -36.11
N ASP A 399 15.25 -1.73 -36.11
CA ASP A 399 16.30 -2.49 -35.40
C ASP A 399 16.49 -2.08 -33.91
N PHE A 400 15.40 -1.88 -33.14
CA PHE A 400 15.49 -1.22 -31.81
C PHE A 400 15.50 -2.13 -30.56
N LEU A 401 15.68 -3.45 -30.70
CA LEU A 401 15.86 -4.32 -29.54
C LEU A 401 17.36 -4.33 -29.16
N GLU A 402 17.84 -3.31 -28.43
CA GLU A 402 19.23 -3.29 -27.93
C GLU A 402 19.38 -3.95 -26.55
N GLU A 403 18.31 -4.16 -25.77
CA GLU A 403 18.37 -4.87 -24.47
C GLU A 403 17.92 -6.33 -24.57
N ASP A 404 18.82 -7.26 -24.25
CA ASP A 404 18.59 -8.70 -24.35
C ASP A 404 17.47 -9.22 -23.43
N VAL A 405 17.23 -8.55 -22.30
CA VAL A 405 16.15 -8.89 -21.36
C VAL A 405 14.76 -8.69 -21.97
N VAL A 406 14.57 -7.62 -22.77
CA VAL A 406 13.29 -7.32 -23.42
C VAL A 406 13.04 -8.29 -24.57
N LYS A 407 14.09 -8.68 -25.31
CA LYS A 407 14.01 -9.75 -26.30
C LYS A 407 13.55 -11.06 -25.67
N GLN A 408 14.17 -11.45 -24.56
CA GLN A 408 13.89 -12.71 -23.86
C GLN A 408 12.46 -12.77 -23.33
N LEU A 409 12.01 -11.75 -22.60
CA LEU A 409 10.64 -11.66 -22.07
C LEU A 409 9.56 -11.63 -23.17
N PHE A 410 9.84 -10.97 -24.28
CA PHE A 410 8.93 -10.94 -25.43
C PHE A 410 8.84 -12.30 -26.12
N ILE A 411 9.99 -12.96 -26.32
CA ILE A 411 10.08 -14.30 -26.91
C ILE A 411 9.35 -15.33 -26.02
N GLU A 412 9.56 -15.31 -24.70
CA GLU A 412 8.86 -16.17 -23.74
C GLU A 412 7.34 -16.02 -23.83
N ARG A 413 6.84 -14.78 -23.92
CA ARG A 413 5.40 -14.51 -24.05
C ARG A 413 4.84 -14.88 -25.41
N LEU A 414 5.64 -14.74 -26.48
CA LEU A 414 5.26 -15.21 -27.81
C LEU A 414 5.13 -16.73 -27.84
N PHE A 415 5.99 -17.46 -27.13
CA PHE A 415 5.87 -18.92 -26.98
C PHE A 415 4.57 -19.32 -26.30
N VAL A 416 4.16 -18.62 -25.23
CA VAL A 416 2.86 -18.90 -24.59
C VAL A 416 1.67 -18.58 -25.50
N ALA A 417 1.81 -17.63 -26.42
CA ALA A 417 0.78 -17.36 -27.42
C ALA A 417 0.66 -18.50 -28.45
N VAL A 418 1.78 -19.07 -28.91
CA VAL A 418 1.83 -20.22 -29.84
C VAL A 418 1.09 -21.43 -29.27
N GLU A 419 1.25 -21.70 -27.97
CA GLU A 419 0.57 -22.79 -27.26
C GLU A 419 -0.96 -22.75 -27.33
N LYS A 420 -1.53 -21.58 -27.63
CA LYS A 420 -2.99 -21.37 -27.67
C LYS A 420 -3.55 -21.33 -29.08
N VAL A 421 -2.71 -21.48 -30.11
CA VAL A 421 -3.15 -21.42 -31.52
C VAL A 421 -3.51 -22.82 -32.01
N VAL A 422 -4.67 -22.94 -32.66
CA VAL A 422 -5.22 -24.23 -33.15
C VAL A 422 -4.37 -24.85 -34.28
N ASN A 423 -3.59 -24.04 -35.02
CA ASN A 423 -2.70 -24.49 -36.08
C ASN A 423 -1.26 -23.98 -35.86
N GLU A 424 -0.50 -24.67 -35.00
CA GLU A 424 0.88 -24.32 -34.61
C GLU A 424 1.82 -24.15 -35.82
N GLU A 425 1.71 -25.02 -36.84
CA GLU A 425 2.64 -25.06 -37.97
C GLU A 425 2.48 -23.86 -38.92
N GLU A 426 1.24 -23.44 -39.17
CA GLU A 426 0.94 -22.28 -40.00
C GLU A 426 1.37 -20.98 -39.31
N TYR A 427 1.13 -20.85 -38.00
CA TYR A 427 1.56 -19.71 -37.20
C TYR A 427 3.09 -19.64 -37.08
N ILE A 428 3.77 -20.77 -36.86
CA ILE A 428 5.23 -20.81 -36.80
C ILE A 428 5.84 -20.40 -38.15
N ASN A 429 5.33 -20.91 -39.26
CA ASN A 429 5.90 -20.65 -40.59
C ASN A 429 5.58 -19.24 -41.14
N LEU A 430 4.35 -18.74 -40.94
CA LEU A 430 3.95 -17.43 -41.45
C LEU A 430 4.35 -16.27 -40.54
N CYS A 431 4.36 -16.47 -39.23
CA CYS A 431 4.55 -15.38 -38.26
C CYS A 431 5.95 -15.42 -37.61
N LEU A 432 6.39 -16.56 -37.08
CA LEU A 432 7.62 -16.66 -36.27
C LEU A 432 8.89 -16.89 -37.09
N GLY A 433 8.84 -17.70 -38.13
CA GLY A 433 9.99 -18.03 -38.98
C GLY A 433 10.71 -16.80 -39.58
N PRO A 434 9.99 -15.79 -40.11
CA PRO A 434 10.60 -14.55 -40.59
C PRO A 434 11.28 -13.70 -39.51
N ILE A 435 10.83 -13.79 -38.25
CA ILE A 435 11.38 -13.06 -37.10
C ILE A 435 12.65 -13.77 -36.61
N LEU A 436 12.57 -15.07 -36.37
CA LEU A 436 13.68 -15.89 -35.85
C LEU A 436 14.85 -16.00 -36.83
N SER A 437 14.58 -16.01 -38.14
CA SER A 437 15.64 -16.04 -39.17
C SER A 437 16.46 -14.76 -39.30
N ARG A 438 16.03 -13.67 -38.63
CA ARG A 438 16.68 -12.35 -38.63
C ARG A 438 17.28 -11.95 -37.28
N LEU A 439 16.90 -12.65 -36.20
CA LEU A 439 17.53 -12.45 -34.90
C LEU A 439 18.90 -13.13 -34.91
N ASP A 440 19.95 -12.39 -34.53
CA ASP A 440 21.24 -12.99 -34.16
C ASP A 440 21.00 -13.68 -32.81
N VAL A 441 20.63 -14.95 -32.86
CA VAL A 441 20.18 -15.70 -31.70
C VAL A 441 21.39 -15.90 -30.78
N THR A 442 21.42 -15.20 -29.65
CA THR A 442 22.45 -15.36 -28.63
C THR A 442 22.32 -16.73 -27.95
N THR A 443 23.42 -17.19 -27.34
CA THR A 443 23.53 -18.46 -26.60
C THR A 443 22.36 -18.66 -25.61
N ASP A 444 21.85 -17.57 -25.03
CA ASP A 444 20.79 -17.57 -24.02
C ASP A 444 19.42 -17.99 -24.56
N ILE A 445 19.08 -17.66 -25.81
CA ILE A 445 17.80 -18.07 -26.43
C ILE A 445 17.87 -19.55 -26.84
N HIS A 446 19.06 -20.03 -27.24
CA HIS A 446 19.31 -21.45 -27.46
C HIS A 446 19.20 -22.25 -26.16
N GLU A 447 19.81 -21.77 -25.07
CA GLU A 447 19.71 -22.38 -23.74
C GLU A 447 18.28 -22.36 -23.20
N MET A 448 17.50 -21.32 -23.48
CA MET A 448 16.09 -21.24 -23.12
C MET A 448 15.19 -22.21 -23.93
N LEU A 449 15.46 -22.38 -25.23
CA LEU A 449 14.76 -23.37 -26.06
C LEU A 449 15.11 -24.81 -25.64
N ILE A 450 16.37 -25.04 -25.26
CA ILE A 450 16.84 -26.32 -24.73
C ILE A 450 16.25 -26.57 -23.33
N SER A 451 16.24 -25.57 -22.45
CA SER A 451 15.59 -25.63 -21.13
C SER A 451 14.10 -25.95 -21.24
N ASN A 452 13.36 -25.38 -22.20
CA ASN A 452 11.95 -25.72 -22.42
C ASN A 452 11.75 -27.15 -22.97
N LEU A 453 12.70 -27.66 -23.77
CA LEU A 453 12.73 -29.06 -24.21
C LEU A 453 13.08 -30.04 -23.08
N GLU A 454 13.89 -29.62 -22.11
CA GLU A 454 14.32 -30.39 -20.93
C GLU A 454 13.26 -30.40 -19.83
N ASP A 455 12.54 -29.29 -19.65
CA ASP A 455 11.56 -29.10 -18.58
C ASP A 455 10.13 -29.55 -18.93
N ASN A 456 9.83 -29.93 -20.20
CA ASN A 456 8.47 -30.21 -20.68
C ASN A 456 7.44 -29.12 -20.31
N ARG A 457 7.91 -27.89 -20.10
CA ARG A 457 7.11 -26.78 -19.54
C ARG A 457 6.20 -26.10 -20.56
N SER A 458 6.38 -26.37 -21.85
CA SER A 458 5.55 -25.79 -22.91
C SER A 458 4.52 -26.78 -23.47
N ASN A 459 3.30 -26.32 -23.75
CA ASN A 459 2.29 -27.07 -24.52
C ASN A 459 2.61 -27.15 -26.02
N ILE A 460 3.65 -26.44 -26.49
CA ILE A 460 4.13 -26.51 -27.87
C ILE A 460 4.53 -27.95 -28.14
N SER A 461 3.96 -28.52 -29.21
CA SER A 461 4.31 -29.89 -29.59
C SER A 461 5.84 -30.03 -29.75
N ARG A 462 6.39 -31.19 -29.36
CA ARG A 462 7.84 -31.47 -29.52
C ARG A 462 8.31 -31.30 -30.98
N ARG A 463 7.38 -31.40 -31.94
CA ARG A 463 7.55 -31.09 -33.37
C ARG A 463 7.64 -29.58 -33.65
N GLY A 464 6.83 -28.75 -33.01
CA GLY A 464 6.91 -27.29 -33.06
C GLY A 464 8.24 -26.74 -32.52
N LEU A 465 8.73 -27.28 -31.40
CA LEU A 465 10.06 -26.92 -30.83
C LEU A 465 11.23 -27.28 -31.76
N LEU A 466 11.15 -28.44 -32.42
CA LEU A 466 12.15 -28.84 -33.42
C LEU A 466 12.11 -27.99 -34.70
N LEU A 467 10.92 -27.58 -35.15
CA LEU A 467 10.74 -26.62 -36.25
C LEU A 467 11.34 -25.25 -35.90
N LEU A 468 11.13 -24.75 -34.68
CA LEU A 468 11.72 -23.51 -34.17
C LEU A 468 13.26 -23.57 -34.16
N LEU A 469 13.84 -24.67 -33.66
CA LEU A 469 15.29 -24.88 -33.66
C LEU A 469 15.87 -25.00 -35.08
N SER A 470 15.11 -25.52 -36.05
CA SER A 470 15.54 -25.66 -37.45
C SER A 470 15.65 -24.33 -38.21
N HIS A 471 15.01 -23.27 -37.70
CA HIS A 471 15.09 -21.92 -38.26
C HIS A 471 16.21 -21.07 -37.61
N CYS A 472 16.89 -21.55 -36.57
CA CYS A 472 18.04 -20.90 -35.94
C CYS A 472 19.33 -21.20 -36.73
N LYS A 473 20.06 -20.16 -37.12
CA LYS A 473 21.04 -20.20 -38.21
C LYS A 473 22.38 -20.91 -37.93
N ASN A 474 22.69 -21.32 -36.69
CA ASN A 474 23.99 -21.90 -36.31
C ASN A 474 23.87 -23.05 -35.29
N SER A 475 23.97 -24.31 -35.75
CA SER A 475 23.94 -25.49 -34.89
C SER A 475 25.36 -26.05 -34.60
N SER A 476 25.90 -25.76 -33.41
CA SER A 476 27.11 -26.42 -32.88
C SER A 476 27.00 -26.64 -31.35
N LEU A 477 26.11 -27.55 -30.96
CA LEU A 477 25.76 -27.86 -29.56
C LEU A 477 26.91 -28.43 -28.67
N PRO A 478 27.84 -29.28 -29.13
CA PRO A 478 28.78 -29.94 -28.20
C PRO A 478 30.02 -29.13 -27.75
N ARG A 479 30.30 -27.96 -28.35
CA ARG A 479 31.58 -27.24 -28.12
C ARG A 479 31.50 -26.06 -27.16
N LEU A 480 30.31 -25.65 -26.73
CA LEU A 480 30.12 -24.40 -25.99
C LEU A 480 30.12 -24.53 -24.46
N CYS A 481 30.03 -25.74 -23.89
CA CYS A 481 29.84 -25.87 -22.43
C CYS A 481 31.11 -26.04 -21.57
N GLY A 482 32.30 -26.28 -22.12
CA GLY A 482 33.57 -26.15 -21.36
C GLY A 482 33.72 -26.91 -20.02
N LEU A 483 32.96 -27.96 -19.74
CA LEU A 483 33.00 -28.71 -18.47
C LEU A 483 34.16 -29.71 -18.45
N SER A 484 35.00 -29.70 -17.40
CA SER A 484 36.29 -30.41 -17.40
C SER A 484 36.56 -31.32 -16.20
N SER A 485 35.66 -31.41 -15.22
CA SER A 485 35.81 -32.38 -14.13
C SER A 485 34.75 -33.49 -14.19
N VAL A 486 35.16 -34.71 -13.81
CA VAL A 486 34.29 -35.89 -13.66
C VAL A 486 33.17 -35.64 -12.63
N GLU A 487 33.36 -34.64 -11.75
CA GLU A 487 32.43 -34.21 -10.69
C GLU A 487 31.32 -33.29 -11.23
N GLU A 488 31.61 -32.43 -12.21
CA GLU A 488 30.60 -31.65 -12.96
C GLU A 488 29.79 -32.52 -13.93
N LEU A 489 30.43 -33.57 -14.46
CA LEU A 489 29.77 -34.61 -15.24
C LEU A 489 28.75 -35.40 -14.40
N ALA A 490 29.03 -35.64 -13.11
CA ALA A 490 28.08 -36.26 -12.19
C ALA A 490 26.89 -35.35 -11.86
N PHE A 491 27.10 -34.03 -11.78
CA PHE A 491 26.04 -33.02 -11.62
C PHE A 491 25.11 -32.97 -12.86
N PHE A 492 25.68 -32.97 -14.06
CA PHE A 492 24.91 -33.11 -15.30
C PHE A 492 24.24 -34.48 -15.43
N HIS A 493 24.89 -35.55 -14.94
CA HIS A 493 24.29 -36.89 -14.92
C HIS A 493 23.11 -36.98 -13.97
N LEU A 494 23.14 -36.34 -12.79
CA LEU A 494 22.01 -36.31 -11.85
C LEU A 494 20.80 -35.55 -12.40
N ILE A 495 21.04 -34.44 -13.12
CA ILE A 495 19.98 -33.69 -13.82
C ILE A 495 19.43 -34.51 -15.00
N SER A 496 20.31 -35.16 -15.78
CA SER A 496 19.95 -36.08 -16.87
C SER A 496 19.25 -37.37 -16.39
N LEU A 497 19.56 -37.87 -15.19
CA LEU A 497 18.92 -39.04 -14.59
C LEU A 497 17.54 -38.70 -14.01
N SER A 498 17.37 -37.46 -13.51
CA SER A 498 16.07 -36.95 -13.03
C SER A 498 15.00 -36.81 -14.13
N THR A 499 15.42 -36.76 -15.39
CA THR A 499 14.56 -36.66 -16.58
C THR A 499 14.31 -38.02 -17.26
N HIS A 500 15.03 -39.08 -16.89
CA HIS A 500 14.97 -40.37 -17.62
C HIS A 500 14.78 -41.65 -16.79
N LEU A 501 14.94 -41.68 -15.46
CA LEU A 501 14.78 -42.93 -14.70
C LEU A 501 13.77 -42.82 -13.55
N TYR A 502 12.58 -43.39 -13.78
CA TYR A 502 11.77 -43.94 -12.71
C TYR A 502 12.29 -45.36 -12.40
N ASN A 503 13.00 -45.57 -11.28
CA ASN A 503 12.54 -46.47 -10.21
C ASN A 503 13.59 -46.94 -9.19
N ASP A 504 14.89 -47.11 -9.46
CA ASP A 504 15.82 -47.62 -8.41
C ASP A 504 17.26 -47.06 -8.50
N ASP A 505 17.78 -46.83 -9.72
CA ASP A 505 19.14 -46.31 -9.94
C ASP A 505 19.34 -44.89 -9.38
N PHE A 506 18.28 -44.08 -9.38
CA PHE A 506 18.31 -42.72 -8.85
C PHE A 506 18.53 -42.67 -7.33
N ASN A 507 17.81 -43.51 -6.58
CA ASN A 507 17.96 -43.58 -5.12
C ASN A 507 19.33 -44.17 -4.74
N ASN A 508 19.82 -45.15 -5.50
CA ASN A 508 21.16 -45.72 -5.30
C ASN A 508 22.28 -44.70 -5.54
N GLU A 509 22.14 -43.82 -6.54
CA GLU A 509 23.12 -42.77 -6.80
C GLU A 509 23.08 -41.68 -5.71
N ILE A 510 21.89 -41.31 -5.20
CA ILE A 510 21.77 -40.42 -4.03
C ILE A 510 22.43 -41.06 -2.80
N LYS A 511 22.14 -42.33 -2.50
CA LYS A 511 22.74 -43.08 -1.38
C LYS A 511 24.27 -43.12 -1.47
N LYS A 512 24.82 -43.39 -2.65
CA LYS A 512 26.28 -43.41 -2.90
C LYS A 512 26.92 -42.04 -2.69
N ASN A 513 26.23 -40.97 -3.07
CA ASN A 513 26.74 -39.60 -2.98
C ASN A 513 26.59 -38.98 -1.58
N ILE A 514 25.64 -39.44 -0.76
CA ILE A 514 25.50 -39.00 0.64
C ILE A 514 26.79 -39.19 1.44
N ASP A 515 27.52 -40.28 1.18
CA ASP A 515 28.79 -40.58 1.83
C ASP A 515 29.97 -39.81 1.22
N VAL A 516 29.93 -39.45 -0.07
CA VAL A 516 31.02 -38.77 -0.79
C VAL A 516 31.03 -37.27 -0.51
N PHE A 517 29.86 -36.63 -0.43
CA PHE A 517 29.75 -35.20 -0.11
C PHE A 517 29.96 -34.90 1.38
N SER A 518 30.29 -35.90 2.18
CA SER A 518 30.45 -35.82 3.64
C SER A 518 31.74 -35.14 4.12
N THR A 519 32.77 -35.01 3.26
CA THR A 519 34.10 -34.55 3.69
C THR A 519 34.29 -33.04 3.62
N GLU A 520 33.44 -32.32 2.89
CA GLU A 520 33.50 -30.85 2.75
C GLU A 520 32.14 -30.21 3.04
N THR A 521 32.09 -29.41 4.11
CA THR A 521 30.87 -28.80 4.64
C THR A 521 30.09 -27.96 3.61
N GLU A 522 30.78 -27.23 2.73
CA GLU A 522 30.13 -26.37 1.72
C GLU A 522 29.46 -27.20 0.61
N LYS A 523 30.12 -28.27 0.16
CA LYS A 523 29.57 -29.20 -0.83
C LYS A 523 28.38 -29.97 -0.25
N ALA A 524 28.45 -30.36 1.03
CA ALA A 524 27.35 -31.00 1.73
C ALA A 524 26.09 -30.11 1.79
N ILE A 525 26.25 -28.79 1.94
CA ILE A 525 25.12 -27.85 2.01
C ILE A 525 24.45 -27.68 0.65
N LEU A 526 25.24 -27.54 -0.43
CA LEU A 526 24.71 -27.47 -1.80
C LEU A 526 23.95 -28.75 -2.15
N PHE A 527 24.50 -29.91 -1.79
CA PHE A 527 23.84 -31.19 -1.97
C PHE A 527 22.49 -31.27 -1.21
N LEU A 528 22.43 -30.81 0.05
CA LEU A 528 21.17 -30.76 0.81
C LEU A 528 20.14 -29.81 0.19
N GLU A 529 20.58 -28.69 -0.37
CA GLU A 529 19.70 -27.77 -1.08
C GLU A 529 19.06 -28.41 -2.30
N ASP A 530 19.86 -29.10 -3.12
CA ASP A 530 19.37 -29.77 -4.31
C ASP A 530 18.46 -30.94 -3.96
N CYS A 531 18.84 -31.77 -2.97
CA CYS A 531 17.97 -32.81 -2.43
C CYS A 531 16.62 -32.24 -1.99
N SER A 532 16.59 -31.07 -1.34
CA SER A 532 15.35 -30.44 -0.87
C SER A 532 14.35 -30.13 -1.99
N ARG A 533 14.82 -29.86 -3.21
CA ARG A 533 13.99 -29.55 -4.39
C ARG A 533 13.34 -30.80 -5.00
N ILE A 534 13.96 -31.97 -4.81
CA ILE A 534 13.54 -33.24 -5.40
C ILE A 534 12.92 -34.22 -4.38
N LEU A 535 12.75 -33.83 -3.11
CA LEU A 535 12.29 -34.70 -2.01
C LEU A 535 11.00 -35.48 -2.30
N LYS A 536 10.09 -34.95 -3.12
CA LYS A 536 8.84 -35.64 -3.50
C LYS A 536 9.07 -36.89 -4.36
N LYS A 537 10.25 -37.03 -4.98
CA LYS A 537 10.62 -38.14 -5.86
C LYS A 537 11.55 -39.17 -5.20
N VAL A 538 11.97 -38.89 -3.96
CA VAL A 538 12.92 -39.71 -3.20
C VAL A 538 12.16 -40.74 -2.36
N ASP A 539 12.65 -41.98 -2.28
CA ASP A 539 12.04 -43.04 -1.48
C ASP A 539 12.21 -42.81 0.04
N SER A 540 11.46 -43.60 0.83
CA SER A 540 11.44 -43.49 2.29
C SER A 540 12.79 -43.83 2.92
N GLU A 541 13.53 -44.80 2.36
CA GLU A 541 14.85 -45.21 2.85
C GLU A 541 15.89 -44.09 2.68
N THR A 542 15.91 -43.45 1.51
CA THR A 542 16.81 -42.34 1.20
C THR A 542 16.45 -41.09 1.99
N LYS A 543 15.16 -40.83 2.22
CA LYS A 543 14.70 -39.78 3.16
C LYS A 543 15.22 -40.03 4.58
N SER A 544 15.19 -41.27 5.05
CA SER A 544 15.74 -41.63 6.38
C SER A 544 17.25 -41.41 6.44
N LEU A 545 17.99 -41.77 5.39
CA LEU A 545 19.43 -41.59 5.31
C LEU A 545 19.82 -40.09 5.28
N LEU A 546 19.06 -39.28 4.55
CA LEU A 546 19.23 -37.82 4.52
C LEU A 546 19.01 -37.19 5.91
N LEU A 547 18.01 -37.66 6.66
CA LEU A 547 17.77 -37.19 8.03
C LEU A 547 18.94 -37.50 8.97
N GLU A 548 19.48 -38.71 8.90
CA GLU A 548 20.66 -39.10 9.68
C GLU A 548 21.88 -38.24 9.32
N ARG A 549 22.09 -37.98 8.02
CA ARG A 549 23.20 -37.15 7.56
C ARG A 549 23.05 -35.69 7.97
N CYS A 550 21.84 -35.13 7.90
CA CYS A 550 21.57 -33.78 8.41
C CYS A 550 21.89 -33.65 9.90
N GLU A 551 21.59 -34.67 10.70
CA GLU A 551 21.94 -34.68 12.12
C GLU A 551 23.46 -34.67 12.34
N VAL A 552 24.20 -35.47 11.59
CA VAL A 552 25.68 -35.51 11.66
C VAL A 552 26.27 -34.17 11.25
N LEU A 553 25.83 -33.61 10.12
CA LEU A 553 26.27 -32.31 9.63
C LEU A 553 25.93 -31.17 10.61
N ALA A 554 24.76 -31.23 11.25
CA ALA A 554 24.39 -30.23 12.26
C ALA A 554 25.34 -30.28 13.48
N LYS A 555 25.79 -31.47 13.90
CA LYS A 555 26.80 -31.62 14.97
C LYS A 555 28.17 -31.10 14.55
N GLU A 556 28.60 -31.40 13.34
CA GLU A 556 29.87 -30.93 12.77
C GLU A 556 29.90 -29.41 12.60
N THR A 557 28.76 -28.82 12.23
CA THR A 557 28.64 -27.38 11.92
C THR A 557 28.21 -26.52 13.10
N GLN A 558 27.97 -27.06 14.30
CA GLN A 558 27.35 -26.36 15.43
C GLN A 558 28.02 -25.03 15.83
N LYS A 559 29.34 -24.88 15.57
CA LYS A 559 30.11 -23.66 15.86
C LYS A 559 30.39 -22.79 14.63
N SER A 560 29.87 -23.16 13.46
CA SER A 560 30.09 -22.46 12.18
C SER A 560 28.93 -21.53 11.83
N SER A 561 29.17 -20.57 10.94
CA SER A 561 28.14 -19.72 10.35
C SER A 561 27.11 -20.51 9.52
N ASN A 562 27.44 -21.73 9.13
CA ASN A 562 26.61 -22.57 8.27
C ASN A 562 25.59 -23.41 9.05
N PHE A 563 25.69 -23.44 10.39
CA PHE A 563 24.77 -24.18 11.25
C PHE A 563 23.28 -23.87 10.99
N PRO A 564 22.85 -22.60 10.83
CA PRO A 564 21.45 -22.29 10.57
C PRO A 564 20.98 -22.84 9.21
N ILE A 565 21.85 -22.82 8.20
CA ILE A 565 21.52 -23.30 6.85
C ILE A 565 21.32 -24.81 6.87
N VAL A 566 22.18 -25.56 7.57
CA VAL A 566 22.02 -27.00 7.76
C VAL A 566 20.72 -27.32 8.51
N CYS A 567 20.41 -26.59 9.58
CA CYS A 567 19.15 -26.75 10.31
C CYS A 567 17.92 -26.47 9.43
N LYS A 568 17.96 -25.47 8.53
CA LYS A 568 16.88 -25.18 7.58
C LYS A 568 16.57 -26.39 6.70
N TYR A 569 17.58 -26.98 6.06
CA TYR A 569 17.37 -28.13 5.19
C TYR A 569 16.97 -29.38 5.97
N TRP A 570 17.51 -29.56 7.18
CA TRP A 570 17.08 -30.64 8.08
C TRP A 570 15.59 -30.56 8.41
N ILE A 571 15.07 -29.35 8.68
CA ILE A 571 13.64 -29.11 8.91
C ILE A 571 12.81 -29.45 7.66
N ILE A 572 13.21 -28.97 6.48
CA ILE A 572 12.48 -29.21 5.22
C ILE A 572 12.40 -30.71 4.92
N ILE A 573 13.51 -31.44 5.08
CA ILE A 573 13.57 -32.88 4.86
C ILE A 573 12.69 -33.63 5.87
N ALA A 574 12.75 -33.26 7.15
CA ALA A 574 11.95 -33.89 8.20
C ALA A 574 10.44 -33.65 8.02
N LEU A 575 10.04 -32.45 7.61
CA LEU A 575 8.64 -32.15 7.31
C LEU A 575 8.16 -32.90 6.06
N SER A 576 8.99 -32.98 5.01
CA SER A 576 8.64 -33.73 3.80
C SER A 576 8.58 -35.23 4.01
N ALA A 577 9.37 -35.78 4.95
CA ALA A 577 9.41 -37.21 5.24
C ALA A 577 8.35 -37.65 6.26
N LEU A 578 7.60 -36.72 6.86
CA LEU A 578 6.70 -37.00 7.97
C LEU A 578 5.60 -38.04 7.65
N GLN A 579 5.09 -38.05 6.41
CA GLN A 579 4.04 -38.99 5.98
C GLN A 579 4.57 -40.39 5.62
N GLU A 580 5.87 -40.52 5.35
CA GLU A 580 6.48 -41.75 4.85
C GLU A 580 7.38 -42.44 5.88
N VAL A 581 8.02 -41.66 6.75
CA VAL A 581 8.95 -42.11 7.80
C VAL A 581 8.68 -41.35 9.10
N GLU A 582 7.44 -41.45 9.58
CA GLU A 582 6.92 -40.65 10.70
C GLU A 582 7.83 -40.67 11.93
N LYS A 583 8.25 -41.85 12.40
CA LYS A 583 9.07 -42.01 13.61
C LYS A 583 10.43 -41.30 13.51
N THR A 584 11.16 -41.49 12.41
CA THR A 584 12.49 -40.88 12.19
C THR A 584 12.37 -39.37 12.01
N SER A 585 11.33 -38.94 11.32
CA SER A 585 11.03 -37.52 11.08
C SER A 585 10.66 -36.80 12.37
N MET A 586 9.79 -37.39 13.20
CA MET A 586 9.43 -36.87 14.51
C MET A 586 10.65 -36.77 15.44
N ASN A 587 11.47 -37.82 15.52
CA ASN A 587 12.70 -37.79 16.32
C ASN A 587 13.67 -36.68 15.86
N SER A 588 13.76 -36.44 14.54
CA SER A 588 14.59 -35.37 13.98
C SER A 588 14.05 -34.00 14.37
N LEU A 589 12.74 -33.79 14.25
CA LEU A 589 12.08 -32.54 14.64
C LEU A 589 12.21 -32.28 16.15
N GLU A 590 12.16 -33.32 17.00
CA GLU A 590 12.37 -33.20 18.45
C GLU A 590 13.77 -32.70 18.78
N LYS A 591 14.79 -33.27 18.13
CA LYS A 591 16.17 -32.81 18.26
C LYS A 591 16.34 -31.37 17.76
N ILE A 592 15.74 -31.02 16.63
CA ILE A 592 15.79 -29.63 16.11
C ILE A 592 15.06 -28.68 17.07
N MET A 593 13.95 -29.10 17.68
CA MET A 593 13.25 -28.30 18.68
C MET A 593 14.12 -28.04 19.91
N GLU A 594 14.83 -29.05 20.43
CA GLU A 594 15.77 -28.87 21.53
C GLU A 594 16.89 -27.87 21.21
N ILE A 595 17.34 -27.84 19.94
CA ILE A 595 18.27 -26.82 19.43
C ILE A 595 17.58 -25.45 19.39
N GLY A 596 16.35 -25.38 18.87
CA GLY A 596 15.56 -24.15 18.77
C GLY A 596 15.27 -23.50 20.12
N LEU A 597 15.06 -24.30 21.19
CA LEU A 597 14.89 -23.78 22.55
C LEU A 597 16.10 -22.95 23.03
N LYS A 598 17.30 -23.21 22.47
CA LYS A 598 18.57 -22.54 22.82
C LYS A 598 19.07 -21.59 21.73
N ASN A 599 18.55 -21.65 20.51
CA ASN A 599 19.01 -20.87 19.36
C ASN A 599 17.83 -20.15 18.64
N PRO A 600 17.76 -18.81 18.72
CA PRO A 600 16.68 -18.04 18.12
C PRO A 600 16.47 -18.22 16.62
N GLN A 601 17.57 -18.32 15.87
CA GLN A 601 17.51 -18.44 14.42
C GLN A 601 16.88 -19.78 14.01
N VAL A 602 17.24 -20.85 14.72
CA VAL A 602 16.69 -22.20 14.50
C VAL A 602 15.21 -22.24 14.90
N ALA A 603 14.82 -21.63 16.02
CA ALA A 603 13.42 -21.52 16.43
C ALA A 603 12.56 -20.78 15.38
N PHE A 604 13.07 -19.68 14.83
CA PHE A 604 12.39 -18.93 13.78
C PHE A 604 12.21 -19.74 12.49
N MET A 605 13.27 -20.41 12.02
CA MET A 605 13.21 -21.26 10.82
C MET A 605 12.23 -22.42 10.99
N LEU A 606 12.28 -23.11 12.13
CA LEU A 606 11.35 -24.19 12.44
C LEU A 606 9.90 -23.69 12.43
N SER A 607 9.64 -22.55 13.08
CA SER A 607 8.31 -21.93 13.11
C SER A 607 7.78 -21.55 11.72
N ARG A 608 8.66 -21.00 10.88
CA ARG A 608 8.32 -20.58 9.52
C ARG A 608 8.00 -21.77 8.62
N GLU A 609 8.86 -22.78 8.62
CA GLU A 609 8.73 -23.93 7.72
C GLU A 609 7.55 -24.83 8.15
N VAL A 610 7.32 -25.04 9.46
CA VAL A 610 6.15 -25.77 9.98
C VAL A 610 4.83 -25.08 9.59
N ARG A 611 4.78 -23.74 9.63
CA ARG A 611 3.60 -22.98 9.18
C ARG A 611 3.32 -23.17 7.69
N SER A 612 4.39 -23.30 6.89
CA SER A 612 4.29 -23.44 5.43
C SER A 612 3.83 -24.83 4.99
N SER A 613 4.12 -25.87 5.78
CA SER A 613 4.00 -27.26 5.36
C SER A 613 2.59 -27.86 5.46
N ARG A 614 1.57 -27.16 5.99
CA ARG A 614 0.18 -27.67 6.16
C ARG A 614 0.12 -29.06 6.84
N LEU A 615 0.93 -29.28 7.88
CA LEU A 615 1.16 -30.60 8.51
C LEU A 615 0.36 -30.78 9.84
N PRO A 616 0.19 -32.03 10.33
CA PRO A 616 -0.83 -32.45 11.31
C PRO A 616 -0.69 -31.89 12.74
N ASP A 617 -1.77 -32.03 13.53
CA ASP A 617 -1.98 -31.48 14.88
C ASP A 617 -0.88 -31.80 15.91
N CYS A 618 -0.13 -32.89 15.72
CA CYS A 618 1.00 -33.24 16.58
C CYS A 618 2.12 -32.17 16.59
N MET A 619 2.22 -31.34 15.54
CA MET A 619 3.18 -30.23 15.43
C MET A 619 2.76 -29.00 16.24
N ALA A 620 1.47 -28.84 16.53
CA ALA A 620 0.98 -27.72 17.35
C ALA A 620 1.52 -27.81 18.78
N ASN A 621 1.60 -29.02 19.36
CA ASN A 621 2.23 -29.25 20.67
C ASN A 621 3.71 -28.88 20.67
N MET A 622 4.43 -29.17 19.58
CA MET A 622 5.84 -28.84 19.43
C MET A 622 6.08 -27.32 19.35
N MET A 623 5.24 -26.63 18.60
CA MET A 623 5.22 -25.17 18.48
C MET A 623 4.85 -24.48 19.81
N MET A 624 3.88 -25.03 20.54
CA MET A 624 3.52 -24.55 21.87
C MET A 624 4.65 -24.76 22.88
N ARG A 625 5.39 -25.88 22.81
CA ARG A 625 6.56 -26.10 23.66
C ARG A 625 7.69 -25.12 23.39
N LEU A 626 7.95 -24.78 22.12
CA LEU A 626 8.89 -23.70 21.77
C LEU A 626 8.43 -22.35 22.33
N ALA A 627 7.14 -22.04 22.20
CA ALA A 627 6.54 -20.79 22.67
C ALA A 627 6.55 -20.64 24.20
N ILE A 628 6.31 -21.72 24.94
CA ILE A 628 6.15 -21.70 26.41
C ILE A 628 7.51 -21.88 27.11
N TYR A 629 8.38 -22.76 26.61
CA TYR A 629 9.57 -23.21 27.33
C TYR A 629 10.90 -22.73 26.73
N GLY A 630 10.88 -22.02 25.58
CA GLY A 630 12.10 -21.49 24.97
C GLY A 630 12.59 -20.21 25.66
N ASP A 631 13.85 -20.17 26.10
CA ASP A 631 14.49 -18.95 26.63
C ASP A 631 14.50 -17.79 25.59
N VAL A 632 14.38 -18.16 24.32
CA VAL A 632 14.29 -17.28 23.16
C VAL A 632 12.95 -16.51 23.08
N VAL A 633 11.84 -17.14 23.43
CA VAL A 633 10.49 -16.59 23.20
C VAL A 633 10.17 -15.41 24.12
N LYS A 634 10.95 -15.25 25.20
CA LYS A 634 10.90 -14.05 26.06
C LYS A 634 11.53 -12.80 25.43
N LYS A 635 12.18 -12.92 24.26
CA LYS A 635 12.91 -11.81 23.61
C LYS A 635 12.43 -11.48 22.20
N ASP A 636 11.65 -12.34 21.57
CA ASP A 636 11.25 -12.18 20.16
C ASP A 636 9.77 -12.58 19.96
N ASP A 637 8.90 -11.57 19.97
CA ASP A 637 7.44 -11.72 19.85
C ASP A 637 7.01 -12.41 18.54
N LEU A 638 7.88 -12.39 17.51
CA LEU A 638 7.59 -12.97 16.20
C LEU A 638 7.44 -14.49 16.26
N VAL A 639 8.24 -15.18 17.09
CA VAL A 639 8.15 -16.63 17.28
C VAL A 639 6.85 -17.00 18.00
N PHE A 640 6.46 -16.20 19.00
CA PHE A 640 5.19 -16.37 19.72
C PHE A 640 3.98 -16.16 18.80
N HIS A 641 3.99 -15.12 17.97
CA HIS A 641 2.92 -14.86 17.01
C HIS A 641 2.78 -15.96 15.95
N LEU A 642 3.90 -16.51 15.47
CA LEU A 642 3.89 -17.63 14.52
C LEU A 642 3.37 -18.92 15.17
N ALA A 643 3.74 -19.22 16.42
CA ALA A 643 3.23 -20.35 17.17
C ALA A 643 1.72 -20.23 17.45
N ASN A 644 1.26 -19.08 17.92
CA ASN A 644 -0.15 -18.82 18.20
C ASN A 644 -1.01 -18.87 16.93
N ALA A 645 -0.52 -18.34 15.80
CA ALA A 645 -1.21 -18.44 14.52
C ALA A 645 -1.32 -19.88 13.99
N THR A 646 -0.39 -20.75 14.38
CA THR A 646 -0.42 -22.18 14.01
C THR A 646 -1.37 -22.95 14.93
N ALA A 647 -1.36 -22.67 16.25
CA ALA A 647 -2.29 -23.25 17.23
C ALA A 647 -3.76 -22.88 16.97
N LYS A 648 -4.03 -21.65 16.51
CA LYS A 648 -5.39 -21.21 16.13
C LYS A 648 -5.96 -21.91 14.88
N ARG A 649 -5.15 -22.66 14.12
CA ARG A 649 -5.64 -23.45 12.98
C ARG A 649 -6.02 -24.87 13.36
N SER A 650 -5.51 -25.39 14.48
CA SER A 650 -5.92 -26.66 15.07
C SER A 650 -7.00 -26.38 16.10
N ASP A 651 -8.26 -26.31 15.67
CA ASP A 651 -9.41 -25.94 16.51
C ASP A 651 -9.61 -26.82 17.76
N ASP A 652 -8.91 -27.96 17.87
CA ASP A 652 -9.05 -28.93 18.98
C ASP A 652 -8.05 -28.77 20.14
N LEU A 653 -7.03 -27.89 20.05
CA LEU A 653 -5.96 -27.84 21.08
C LEU A 653 -6.07 -26.69 22.10
N ILE A 654 -7.08 -25.82 22.01
CA ILE A 654 -7.26 -24.71 22.97
C ILE A 654 -7.91 -25.17 24.29
N TYR A 655 -8.27 -26.45 24.43
CA TYR A 655 -8.95 -27.00 25.63
C TYR A 655 -8.15 -28.04 26.45
N GLN A 656 -6.85 -28.24 26.19
CA GLN A 656 -5.93 -28.98 27.08
C GLN A 656 -4.71 -28.13 27.40
#